data_AF-A0A182KE61-F1
#
_entry.id   AF-A0A182KE61-F1
#
_cell.length_a   1.000
_cell.length_b   1.000
_cell.length_c   1.000
_cell.angle_alpha   90.00
_cell.angle_beta   90.00
_cell.angle_gamma   90.00
#
_symmetry.space_group_name_H-M   'P 1'
#
loop_
_entity.id
_entity.type
_entity.pdbx_description
1 polymer ?
#
loop_
_entity_poly.entity_id
_entity_poly.type
_entity_poly.pdbx_seq_one_letter_code
_entity_poly.pdbx_strand_id
1 'polypeptide(L)'
;MFYQSLLPFVLHITGIPAGGIMMAVHGRNFGSIQRPQIYVYYNGQISLNECNIINPQLMECYSPKIDLQDEDPFDESDDPINLEYGFIMNDVMSVRNLSSQWGSYFELYPNPTYQPFDEVKYFNSEYLNINGRNIDRACKYSDVVVKIGDSGICNITSMSRQQVTCLPPKNSDAKKVHVKVIVGNSLQFDIGYMVYTSAGILPSFSSKAVTFGVIVAIGLFFIVIIALVIAYRKKTSENNRVLKNMQEQMDILELRVAAECKEAFAELQTEMTDLGGDITSGGIPYLDYRTYAMKILFPNHDDHVVLQWEKPELLRKEKGLRLFGQLVMNKTFLLLFIRTLESNRYFSMRERVNVASLIMVTLQSKLEYCTDILKTLLAELIEKCIDGKSHPKLLLRRTESVAEKMLSAWFTFLLYKFLKECAGEPLYMLFRAVKGQIDKGPVDAITHEARYSLSEEKLIRQMIEFKVITVYASITQPPILCNNIEMIPTNTENIPVKVLDCDSIGQVKEKCLDTIYKAIPWSQRPRKEDLDLEWRTGATGRLILYDEDSTSKTDGEWKKLNTLHHYRVSEGSCLSLVPKESSIYNITLLGEKYSEKIHKYETLNISKFVSPSPPFSRAGSPMNVDLQENSLKYWHLVKHHDSDGSKEGERVNKMVSEIYLTRLLATKGTLQKFVDDLFETIFSTAHRGSALPLAIKYMFDFLDDQALLHGITDPEVVHTWKSNSLPLRFWVNLIKNPNFVFDIHKSNIVDSCLSVVAQTFMDSCSTSDHRLGKDSPSSKLLYAKDIPSYREWVERYYNDIRDMPAISDQDMNAMLAEESRLHTTEFNTNCALHELYQYAVKYNEQLTVTLEEDEFSQKQRLAFKLEQVHSIMSAE
;
A
#
# COMPACT_ATOMS: atom_id res chain seq x y z
N MET A 1 39.95 -6.66 -41.62
CA MET A 1 38.68 -6.96 -40.93
C MET A 1 38.88 -6.94 -39.39
N PHE A 2 39.51 -5.89 -38.83
CA PHE A 2 39.93 -5.83 -37.41
C PHE A 2 39.51 -4.55 -36.66
N TYR A 3 38.62 -3.71 -37.24
CA TYR A 3 38.27 -2.38 -36.70
C TYR A 3 36.79 -2.23 -36.30
N GLN A 4 36.06 -3.31 -36.01
CA GLN A 4 34.60 -3.27 -35.86
C GLN A 4 34.08 -3.25 -34.41
N SER A 5 34.93 -2.99 -33.41
CA SER A 5 34.50 -2.94 -31.99
C SER A 5 35.20 -1.87 -31.15
N LEU A 6 35.43 -0.70 -31.75
CA LEU A 6 35.80 0.53 -31.05
C LEU A 6 34.53 1.36 -30.80
N LEU A 7 33.74 0.97 -29.80
CA LEU A 7 32.62 1.77 -29.33
C LEU A 7 33.05 2.51 -28.05
N PRO A 8 33.40 3.81 -28.15
CA PRO A 8 33.65 4.61 -26.96
C PRO A 8 32.34 4.87 -26.22
N PHE A 9 32.29 4.61 -24.93
CA PHE A 9 31.18 4.99 -24.05
C PHE A 9 31.61 6.21 -23.23
N VAL A 10 30.84 7.30 -23.34
CA VAL A 10 31.12 8.56 -22.63
C VAL A 10 29.86 8.97 -21.89
N LEU A 11 29.89 8.96 -20.55
CA LEU A 11 28.85 9.59 -19.73
C LEU A 11 29.07 11.11 -19.79
N HIS A 12 28.16 11.82 -20.43
CA HIS A 12 28.03 13.29 -20.45
C HIS A 12 29.28 14.06 -20.89
N ILE A 13 29.19 14.68 -22.07
CA ILE A 13 30.23 15.54 -22.61
C ILE A 13 29.80 16.99 -22.48
N THR A 14 30.47 17.71 -21.60
CA THR A 14 30.24 19.14 -21.34
C THR A 14 31.48 19.94 -21.70
N GLY A 15 31.31 21.17 -22.17
CA GLY A 15 32.42 22.08 -22.41
C GLY A 15 32.04 23.55 -22.31
N ILE A 16 33.06 24.39 -22.46
CA ILE A 16 32.95 25.85 -22.50
C ILE A 16 33.47 26.38 -23.85
N PRO A 17 33.01 27.55 -24.33
CA PRO A 17 33.45 28.14 -25.59
C PRO A 17 34.96 28.30 -25.70
N ALA A 18 35.64 28.65 -24.60
CA ALA A 18 37.09 28.76 -24.58
C ALA A 18 37.83 27.43 -24.82
N GLY A 19 37.13 26.30 -24.75
CA GLY A 19 37.71 24.96 -24.86
C GLY A 19 38.51 24.56 -23.62
N GLY A 20 39.24 23.45 -23.69
CA GLY A 20 40.26 23.12 -22.70
C GLY A 20 39.81 22.39 -21.44
N ILE A 21 38.55 21.96 -21.36
CA ILE A 21 38.03 21.12 -20.27
C ILE A 21 38.40 19.67 -20.54
N MET A 22 38.90 18.96 -19.54
CA MET A 22 39.36 17.57 -19.69
C MET A 22 38.18 16.59 -19.62
N MET A 23 38.15 15.67 -20.56
CA MET A 23 37.10 14.67 -20.72
C MET A 23 37.71 13.27 -20.79
N ALA A 24 37.21 12.36 -19.96
CA ALA A 24 37.62 10.96 -19.97
C ALA A 24 36.72 10.14 -20.91
N VAL A 25 37.32 9.56 -21.94
CA VAL A 25 36.63 8.72 -22.93
C VAL A 25 37.03 7.27 -22.73
N HIS A 26 36.04 6.41 -22.47
CA HIS A 26 36.26 4.98 -22.22
C HIS A 26 35.93 4.17 -23.47
N GLY A 27 36.68 3.11 -23.74
CA GLY A 27 36.48 2.27 -24.92
C GLY A 27 37.33 1.01 -24.86
N ARG A 28 37.61 0.40 -26.02
CA ARG A 28 38.44 -0.81 -26.14
C ARG A 28 39.42 -0.65 -27.29
N ASN A 29 40.66 -1.10 -27.12
CA ASN A 29 41.71 -1.06 -28.14
C ASN A 29 42.15 0.35 -28.60
N PHE A 30 42.11 1.35 -27.71
CA PHE A 30 42.64 2.68 -28.05
C PHE A 30 44.12 2.67 -28.41
N GLY A 31 44.90 1.71 -27.89
CA GLY A 31 46.33 1.55 -28.21
C GLY A 31 46.64 1.26 -29.68
N SER A 32 45.64 0.95 -30.51
CA SER A 32 45.81 0.78 -31.97
C SER A 32 45.62 2.08 -32.77
N ILE A 33 45.20 3.17 -32.13
CA ILE A 33 44.88 4.45 -32.77
C ILE A 33 46.13 5.35 -32.72
N GLN A 34 46.49 5.95 -33.85
CA GLN A 34 47.71 6.77 -33.94
C GLN A 34 47.48 8.21 -33.51
N ARG A 35 46.36 8.82 -33.93
CA ARG A 35 45.99 10.19 -33.61
C ARG A 35 44.48 10.31 -33.39
N PRO A 36 43.98 10.05 -32.17
CA PRO A 36 42.59 10.29 -31.84
C PRO A 36 42.35 11.79 -31.65
N GLN A 37 41.29 12.32 -32.27
CA GLN A 37 40.85 13.70 -32.10
C GLN A 37 39.37 13.73 -31.80
N ILE A 38 38.94 14.70 -31.00
CA ILE A 38 37.52 15.04 -30.82
C ILE A 38 37.18 16.22 -31.72
N TYR A 39 35.98 16.19 -32.30
CA TYR A 39 35.45 17.30 -33.06
C TYR A 39 34.05 17.67 -32.59
N VAL A 40 33.76 18.97 -32.62
CA VAL A 40 32.44 19.55 -32.34
C VAL A 40 32.03 20.41 -33.52
N TYR A 41 30.77 20.29 -33.94
CA TYR A 41 30.21 21.03 -35.06
C TYR A 41 29.36 22.19 -34.55
N TYR A 42 29.67 23.42 -34.98
CA TYR A 42 28.92 24.62 -34.65
C TYR A 42 28.83 25.54 -35.87
N ASN A 43 27.63 25.96 -36.26
CA ASN A 43 27.37 26.95 -37.32
C ASN A 43 28.19 26.74 -38.62
N GLY A 44 28.29 25.51 -39.11
CA GLY A 44 29.03 25.21 -40.35
C GLY A 44 30.54 25.03 -40.20
N GLN A 45 31.09 25.21 -39.00
CA GLN A 45 32.51 25.03 -38.68
C GLN A 45 32.74 23.83 -37.76
N ILE A 46 33.87 23.16 -37.96
CA ILE A 46 34.30 22.02 -37.15
C ILE A 46 35.48 22.48 -36.28
N SER A 47 35.29 22.45 -34.97
CA SER A 47 36.35 22.68 -33.98
C SER A 47 36.96 21.36 -33.54
N LEU A 48 38.29 21.26 -33.57
CA LEU A 48 39.04 20.03 -33.30
C LEU A 48 39.96 20.17 -32.09
N ASN A 49 40.15 19.09 -31.34
CA ASN A 49 41.19 18.98 -30.33
C ASN A 49 41.77 17.57 -30.25
N GLU A 50 43.02 17.45 -29.84
CA GLU A 50 43.72 16.15 -29.75
C GLU A 50 43.36 15.39 -28.46
N CYS A 51 43.33 14.07 -28.56
CA CYS A 51 43.12 13.16 -27.44
C CYS A 51 44.40 12.37 -27.13
N ASN A 52 44.70 12.19 -25.85
CA ASN A 52 45.84 11.43 -25.37
C ASN A 52 45.39 10.06 -24.87
N ILE A 53 45.97 8.99 -25.42
CA ILE A 53 45.66 7.62 -24.99
C ILE A 53 46.43 7.32 -23.71
N ILE A 54 45.70 7.09 -22.61
CA ILE A 54 46.30 6.75 -21.31
C ILE A 54 46.56 5.25 -21.25
N ASN A 55 45.58 4.43 -21.66
CA ASN A 55 45.70 2.98 -21.73
C ASN A 55 44.77 2.43 -22.82
N PRO A 56 44.80 1.11 -23.13
CA PRO A 56 43.97 0.53 -24.18
C PRO A 56 42.45 0.70 -24.01
N GLN A 57 41.98 1.14 -22.84
CA GLN A 57 40.56 1.32 -22.50
C GLN A 57 40.18 2.77 -22.14
N LEU A 58 41.14 3.68 -21.98
CA LEU A 58 40.93 5.06 -21.55
C LEU A 58 41.78 6.02 -22.39
N MET A 59 41.15 7.06 -22.92
CA MET A 59 41.82 8.23 -23.48
C MET A 59 41.27 9.51 -22.86
N GLU A 60 42.11 10.51 -22.71
CA GLU A 60 41.76 11.85 -22.21
C GLU A 60 41.74 12.83 -23.37
N CYS A 61 40.62 13.52 -23.57
CA CYS A 61 40.44 14.53 -24.61
C CYS A 61 40.20 15.89 -23.95
N TYR A 62 40.69 16.96 -24.56
CA TYR A 62 40.29 18.31 -24.15
C TYR A 62 39.16 18.82 -25.04
N SER A 63 38.20 19.56 -24.48
CA SER A 63 37.14 20.16 -25.27
C SER A 63 37.72 21.11 -26.34
N PRO A 64 37.25 21.09 -27.59
CA PRO A 64 37.67 22.04 -28.61
C PRO A 64 37.28 23.48 -28.25
N LYS A 65 38.04 24.45 -28.74
CA LYS A 65 37.67 25.86 -28.68
C LYS A 65 36.59 26.14 -29.73
N ILE A 66 35.52 26.82 -29.33
CA ILE A 66 34.37 27.16 -30.17
C ILE A 66 34.28 28.67 -30.24
N ASP A 67 34.39 29.22 -31.45
CA ASP A 67 34.27 30.66 -31.68
C ASP A 67 32.77 31.01 -31.79
N LEU A 68 32.24 31.66 -30.74
CA LEU A 68 30.86 32.15 -30.67
C LEU A 68 30.69 33.44 -31.48
N GLN A 69 29.48 33.70 -31.97
CA GLN A 69 29.12 34.97 -32.59
C GLN A 69 28.46 35.89 -31.55
N ASP A 70 28.57 37.22 -31.72
CA ASP A 70 28.16 38.24 -30.72
C ASP A 70 26.65 38.22 -30.35
N GLU A 71 25.80 37.46 -31.06
CA GLU A 71 24.35 37.35 -30.83
C GLU A 71 23.92 36.06 -30.11
N ASP A 72 24.86 35.22 -29.64
CA ASP A 72 24.53 33.92 -29.04
C ASP A 72 23.91 34.06 -27.62
N PRO A 73 22.75 33.43 -27.32
CA PRO A 73 21.93 33.68 -26.12
C PRO A 73 22.47 32.98 -24.85
N PHE A 74 23.70 33.26 -24.44
CA PHE A 74 24.33 32.65 -23.26
C PHE A 74 23.95 33.29 -21.92
N ASP A 75 23.46 34.54 -21.91
CA ASP A 75 23.48 35.35 -20.69
C ASP A 75 22.22 35.25 -19.80
N GLU A 76 21.12 34.63 -20.26
CA GLU A 76 19.83 34.62 -19.53
C GLU A 76 19.17 33.24 -19.34
N SER A 77 19.67 32.16 -19.95
CA SER A 77 19.06 30.81 -19.82
C SER A 77 19.94 29.83 -19.01
N ASP A 78 19.28 28.95 -18.24
CA ASP A 78 19.98 27.92 -17.45
C ASP A 78 20.34 26.67 -18.28
N ASP A 79 19.86 26.59 -19.52
CA ASP A 79 19.99 25.42 -20.40
C ASP A 79 21.26 25.48 -21.28
N PRO A 80 21.95 24.33 -21.51
CA PRO A 80 23.10 24.27 -22.42
C PRO A 80 22.71 24.30 -23.90
N ILE A 81 23.63 24.76 -24.75
CA ILE A 81 23.51 24.59 -26.20
C ILE A 81 23.99 23.18 -26.56
N ASN A 82 23.12 22.38 -27.17
CA ASN A 82 23.43 21.03 -27.60
C ASN A 82 24.08 21.02 -28.99
N LEU A 83 25.33 20.59 -29.07
CA LEU A 83 26.12 20.54 -30.29
C LEU A 83 26.37 19.11 -30.74
N GLU A 84 26.50 18.92 -32.05
CA GLU A 84 26.89 17.63 -32.61
C GLU A 84 28.39 17.40 -32.42
N TYR A 85 28.76 16.17 -32.02
CA TYR A 85 30.16 15.80 -31.85
C TYR A 85 30.48 14.41 -32.37
N GLY A 86 31.77 14.14 -32.52
CA GLY A 86 32.29 12.81 -32.80
C GLY A 86 33.80 12.75 -32.59
N PHE A 87 34.38 11.60 -32.94
CA PHE A 87 35.81 11.38 -32.89
C PHE A 87 36.38 11.08 -34.28
N ILE A 88 37.59 11.56 -34.53
CA ILE A 88 38.41 11.17 -35.66
C ILE A 88 39.47 10.21 -35.13
N MET A 89 39.31 8.93 -35.45
CA MET A 89 40.19 7.83 -35.03
C MET A 89 40.62 7.04 -36.27
N ASN A 90 41.39 7.67 -37.16
CA ASN A 90 41.69 7.15 -38.50
C ASN A 90 40.39 6.97 -39.35
N ASP A 91 40.20 5.81 -39.98
CA ASP A 91 39.05 5.49 -40.85
C ASP A 91 37.86 4.80 -40.13
N VAL A 92 37.77 4.94 -38.80
CA VAL A 92 36.65 4.37 -38.04
C VAL A 92 35.41 5.27 -38.22
N MET A 93 34.54 4.89 -39.15
CA MET A 93 33.31 5.65 -39.46
C MET A 93 32.25 5.59 -38.36
N SER A 94 32.26 4.55 -37.53
CA SER A 94 31.27 4.36 -36.46
C SER A 94 31.38 5.35 -35.30
N VAL A 95 32.52 6.04 -35.17
CA VAL A 95 32.73 7.06 -34.12
C VAL A 95 32.53 8.49 -34.64
N ARG A 96 32.12 8.63 -35.91
CA ARG A 96 31.74 9.91 -36.51
C ARG A 96 30.25 10.16 -36.28
N ASN A 97 29.90 11.40 -35.95
CA ASN A 97 28.54 11.86 -35.68
C ASN A 97 27.81 11.00 -34.65
N LEU A 98 28.37 10.92 -33.44
CA LEU A 98 27.82 10.13 -32.34
C LEU A 98 26.48 10.70 -31.84
N SER A 99 26.27 12.00 -32.01
CA SER A 99 25.04 12.67 -31.58
C SER A 99 23.80 12.13 -32.27
N SER A 100 23.84 11.93 -33.59
CA SER A 100 22.72 11.34 -34.34
C SER A 100 22.49 9.84 -34.06
N GLN A 101 23.54 9.12 -33.65
CA GLN A 101 23.45 7.66 -33.43
C GLN A 101 22.94 7.30 -32.04
N TRP A 102 23.23 8.12 -31.01
CA TRP A 102 22.94 7.81 -29.60
C TRP A 102 22.04 8.82 -28.90
N GLY A 103 21.65 9.91 -29.56
CA GLY A 103 20.84 10.97 -28.92
C GLY A 103 21.57 11.70 -27.80
N SER A 104 22.91 11.63 -27.78
CA SER A 104 23.78 12.32 -26.81
C SER A 104 24.47 13.49 -27.49
N TYR A 105 24.27 14.70 -26.97
CA TYR A 105 24.84 15.92 -27.52
C TYR A 105 26.02 16.41 -26.68
N PHE A 106 26.87 17.25 -27.28
CA PHE A 106 27.90 18.00 -26.56
C PHE A 106 27.22 19.23 -25.94
N GLU A 107 27.16 19.28 -24.62
CA GLU A 107 26.52 20.38 -23.88
C GLU A 107 27.50 21.55 -23.70
N LEU A 108 27.25 22.65 -24.41
CA LEU A 108 28.05 23.87 -24.33
C LEU A 108 27.45 24.84 -23.31
N TYR A 109 28.19 25.13 -22.24
CA TYR A 109 27.81 26.08 -21.20
C TYR A 109 28.64 27.37 -21.28
N PRO A 110 28.16 28.51 -20.74
CA PRO A 110 28.90 29.76 -20.76
C PRO A 110 30.26 29.65 -20.04
N ASN A 111 31.24 30.42 -20.50
CA ASN A 111 32.55 30.50 -19.83
C ASN A 111 32.37 30.95 -18.36
N PRO A 112 33.09 30.33 -17.40
CA PRO A 112 33.06 30.77 -16.02
C PRO A 112 33.65 32.18 -15.91
N THR A 113 33.09 33.00 -15.03
CA THR A 113 33.61 34.34 -14.74
C THR A 113 34.02 34.43 -13.28
N TYR A 114 35.14 35.09 -12.99
CA TYR A 114 35.61 35.32 -11.64
C TYR A 114 35.70 36.82 -11.35
N GLN A 115 35.25 37.20 -10.16
CA GLN A 115 35.31 38.59 -9.72
C GLN A 115 36.69 38.88 -9.12
N PRO A 116 37.40 39.92 -9.60
CA PRO A 116 38.64 40.35 -8.97
C PRO A 116 38.36 40.93 -7.58
N PHE A 117 39.37 40.97 -6.72
CA PHE A 117 39.28 41.61 -5.42
C PHE A 117 39.24 43.12 -5.58
N ASP A 118 38.25 43.78 -4.97
CA ASP A 118 38.12 45.24 -4.99
C ASP A 118 39.31 45.95 -4.32
N GLU A 119 39.91 45.31 -3.30
CA GLU A 119 41.11 45.78 -2.59
C GLU A 119 42.05 44.60 -2.26
N VAL A 120 43.28 44.91 -1.79
CA VAL A 120 44.23 43.87 -1.36
C VAL A 120 43.64 43.07 -0.20
N LYS A 121 43.39 41.77 -0.39
CA LYS A 121 42.70 40.93 0.58
C LYS A 121 43.66 40.48 1.69
N TYR A 122 43.39 40.91 2.93
CA TYR A 122 44.15 40.50 4.11
C TYR A 122 43.68 39.11 4.58
N PHE A 123 44.59 38.14 4.57
CA PHE A 123 44.27 36.75 4.88
C PHE A 123 44.33 36.51 6.39
N ASN A 124 43.14 36.47 7.03
CA ASN A 124 42.96 36.25 8.48
C ASN A 124 42.17 34.96 8.80
N SER A 125 41.60 34.32 7.76
CA SER A 125 40.73 33.14 7.85
C SER A 125 41.51 31.88 7.50
N GLU A 126 40.97 30.70 7.81
CA GLU A 126 41.57 29.43 7.39
C GLU A 126 41.35 29.17 5.88
N TYR A 127 40.33 29.79 5.26
CA TYR A 127 39.94 29.57 3.86
C TYR A 127 39.89 30.87 3.03
N LEU A 128 40.27 30.77 1.75
CA LEU A 128 40.18 31.83 0.74
C LEU A 128 38.96 31.62 -0.16
N ASN A 129 38.08 32.61 -0.19
CA ASN A 129 36.88 32.58 -1.04
C ASN A 129 37.06 33.50 -2.26
N ILE A 130 36.80 32.96 -3.45
CA ILE A 130 36.81 33.66 -4.74
C ILE A 130 35.40 33.56 -5.34
N ASN A 131 34.77 34.71 -5.56
CA ASN A 131 33.43 34.80 -6.10
C ASN A 131 33.45 34.79 -7.64
N GLY A 132 32.38 34.33 -8.25
CA GLY A 132 32.23 34.26 -9.69
C GLY A 132 30.82 33.85 -10.12
N ARG A 133 30.67 33.47 -11.39
CA ARG A 133 29.44 32.90 -11.95
C ARG A 133 29.76 31.77 -12.91
N ASN A 134 28.84 30.80 -13.03
CA ASN A 134 28.94 29.65 -13.93
C ASN A 134 30.16 28.74 -13.69
N ILE A 135 30.62 28.65 -12.44
CA ILE A 135 31.86 27.96 -12.08
C ILE A 135 31.73 26.43 -12.16
N ASP A 136 30.63 25.85 -11.67
CA ASP A 136 30.41 24.40 -11.58
C ASP A 136 29.53 23.81 -12.68
N ARG A 137 29.21 24.58 -13.75
CA ARG A 137 28.36 24.12 -14.85
C ARG A 137 29.05 23.07 -15.73
N ALA A 138 30.18 23.45 -16.33
CA ALA A 138 30.96 22.58 -17.22
C ALA A 138 32.33 22.19 -16.66
N CYS A 139 32.77 22.81 -15.56
CA CYS A 139 34.09 22.58 -14.96
C CYS A 139 33.97 21.74 -13.70
N LYS A 140 34.83 20.72 -13.56
CA LYS A 140 34.97 19.93 -12.33
C LYS A 140 36.07 20.52 -11.45
N TYR A 141 36.15 20.05 -10.21
CA TYR A 141 37.21 20.41 -9.27
C TYR A 141 38.62 20.23 -9.86
N SER A 142 38.81 19.19 -10.67
CA SER A 142 40.09 18.88 -11.34
C SER A 142 40.47 19.89 -12.43
N ASP A 143 39.51 20.63 -12.96
CA ASP A 143 39.71 21.55 -14.09
C ASP A 143 40.04 22.96 -13.63
N VAL A 144 39.92 23.28 -12.34
CA VAL A 144 40.19 24.62 -11.78
C VAL A 144 41.42 24.58 -10.89
N VAL A 145 42.43 25.38 -11.23
CA VAL A 145 43.66 25.52 -10.43
C VAL A 145 43.83 26.95 -9.98
N VAL A 146 43.82 27.16 -8.67
CA VAL A 146 44.08 28.48 -8.06
C VAL A 146 45.55 28.56 -7.66
N LYS A 147 46.31 29.45 -8.33
CA LYS A 147 47.72 29.72 -8.03
C LYS A 147 47.86 30.97 -7.18
N ILE A 148 48.71 30.90 -6.16
CA ILE A 148 49.02 31.95 -5.22
C ILE A 148 50.55 32.15 -5.23
N GLY A 149 51.00 33.27 -5.81
CA GLY A 149 52.43 33.55 -6.05
C GLY A 149 53.05 32.69 -7.15
N ASP A 150 54.38 32.57 -7.16
CA ASP A 150 55.13 31.91 -8.23
C ASP A 150 55.07 30.37 -8.17
N SER A 151 54.78 29.78 -7.00
CA SER A 151 54.77 28.32 -6.81
C SER A 151 53.71 27.77 -5.85
N GLY A 152 52.86 28.60 -5.25
CA GLY A 152 51.81 28.15 -4.33
C GLY A 152 50.56 27.68 -5.06
N ILE A 153 50.11 26.45 -4.82
CA ILE A 153 48.80 25.96 -5.28
C ILE A 153 47.84 25.98 -4.10
N CYS A 154 46.66 26.57 -4.27
CA CYS A 154 45.59 26.57 -3.27
C CYS A 154 44.74 25.31 -3.46
N ASN A 155 44.65 24.46 -2.44
CA ASN A 155 43.82 23.27 -2.52
C ASN A 155 42.35 23.67 -2.36
N ILE A 156 41.55 23.51 -3.40
CA ILE A 156 40.12 23.81 -3.36
C ILE A 156 39.47 22.88 -2.31
N THR A 157 38.48 23.36 -1.57
CA THR A 157 37.75 22.58 -0.54
C THR A 157 36.28 22.48 -0.86
N SER A 158 35.73 23.49 -1.54
CA SER A 158 34.35 23.50 -2.02
C SER A 158 34.24 24.36 -3.28
N MET A 159 33.39 23.95 -4.21
CA MET A 159 33.09 24.67 -5.44
C MET A 159 31.57 24.68 -5.62
N SER A 160 31.04 25.84 -6.00
CA SER A 160 29.62 26.08 -6.24
C SER A 160 29.45 27.00 -7.45
N ARG A 161 28.22 27.11 -7.97
CA ARG A 161 27.87 27.97 -9.11
C ARG A 161 28.38 29.41 -9.04
N GLN A 162 28.55 29.96 -7.83
CA GLN A 162 28.95 31.35 -7.60
C GLN A 162 30.25 31.55 -6.83
N GLN A 163 30.87 30.49 -6.30
CA GLN A 163 32.04 30.64 -5.43
C GLN A 163 32.95 29.41 -5.41
N VAL A 164 34.26 29.66 -5.42
CA VAL A 164 35.31 28.67 -5.11
C VAL A 164 35.93 29.01 -3.76
N THR A 165 36.00 28.00 -2.89
CA THR A 165 36.69 28.09 -1.60
C THR A 165 37.93 27.21 -1.64
N CYS A 166 39.09 27.75 -1.28
CA CYS A 166 40.34 27.00 -1.27
C CYS A 166 41.20 27.29 -0.04
N LEU A 167 42.05 26.34 0.34
CA LEU A 167 43.00 26.42 1.44
C LEU A 167 44.37 26.85 0.89
N PRO A 168 44.83 28.09 1.15
CA PRO A 168 46.13 28.55 0.66
C PRO A 168 47.29 27.85 1.41
N PRO A 169 48.45 27.69 0.75
CA PRO A 169 49.61 27.05 1.38
C PRO A 169 50.17 27.90 2.53
N LYS A 170 50.51 27.24 3.65
CA LYS A 170 51.03 27.88 4.87
C LYS A 170 52.51 28.29 4.73
N ASN A 171 52.83 29.22 3.83
CA ASN A 171 54.17 29.82 3.75
C ASN A 171 54.15 31.24 4.33
N SER A 172 55.00 31.44 5.35
CA SER A 172 54.97 32.55 6.30
C SER A 172 55.95 33.69 5.94
N ASP A 173 56.14 33.96 4.66
CA ASP A 173 56.91 35.13 4.23
C ASP A 173 55.94 36.27 3.92
N ALA A 174 55.99 37.34 4.73
CA ALA A 174 55.13 38.52 4.63
C ALA A 174 55.38 39.29 3.33
N LYS A 175 54.92 38.76 2.20
CA LYS A 175 54.94 39.37 0.88
C LYS A 175 53.51 39.45 0.33
N LYS A 176 53.23 40.54 -0.37
CA LYS A 176 52.04 40.69 -1.22
C LYS A 176 52.13 39.64 -2.33
N VAL A 177 51.26 38.63 -2.31
CA VAL A 177 51.24 37.53 -3.28
C VAL A 177 50.08 37.70 -4.25
N HIS A 178 50.32 37.29 -5.49
CA HIS A 178 49.38 37.43 -6.59
C HIS A 178 48.52 36.18 -6.74
N VAL A 179 47.20 36.32 -6.88
CA VAL A 179 46.25 35.22 -7.02
C VAL A 179 45.76 35.13 -8.47
N LYS A 180 45.90 33.96 -9.08
CA LYS A 180 45.43 33.65 -10.44
C LYS A 180 44.58 32.40 -10.42
N VAL A 181 43.49 32.40 -11.17
CA VAL A 181 42.65 31.22 -11.38
C VAL A 181 42.84 30.76 -12.81
N ILE A 182 43.21 29.50 -12.98
CA ILE A 182 43.36 28.85 -14.28
C ILE A 182 42.22 27.84 -14.40
N VAL A 183 41.45 27.91 -15.48
CA VAL A 183 40.38 26.96 -15.77
C VAL A 183 40.73 26.21 -17.05
N GLY A 184 40.76 24.88 -16.95
CA GLY A 184 41.24 24.00 -18.01
C GLY A 184 42.66 24.37 -18.43
N ASN A 185 42.91 24.32 -19.74
CA ASN A 185 44.15 24.80 -20.35
C ASN A 185 43.97 26.10 -21.18
N SER A 186 42.80 26.74 -21.11
CA SER A 186 42.39 27.80 -22.05
C SER A 186 42.14 29.16 -21.39
N LEU A 187 41.62 29.20 -20.15
CA LEU A 187 41.23 30.42 -19.47
C LEU A 187 42.14 30.72 -18.27
N GLN A 188 42.56 31.98 -18.16
CA GLN A 188 43.32 32.50 -17.02
C GLN A 188 42.73 33.82 -16.55
N PHE A 189 42.34 33.87 -15.28
CA PHE A 189 41.74 35.03 -14.62
C PHE A 189 42.69 35.61 -13.58
N ASP A 190 42.83 36.92 -13.62
CA ASP A 190 43.60 37.70 -12.66
C ASP A 190 42.68 38.18 -11.54
N ILE A 191 42.83 37.63 -10.33
CA ILE A 191 41.94 37.91 -9.21
C ILE A 191 42.46 39.08 -8.36
N GLY A 192 43.76 39.37 -8.40
CA GLY A 192 44.40 40.43 -7.62
C GLY A 192 45.35 39.92 -6.54
N TYR A 193 45.61 40.76 -5.52
CA TYR A 193 46.67 40.53 -4.54
C TYR A 193 46.14 40.23 -3.14
N MET A 194 46.83 39.34 -2.43
CA MET A 194 46.58 39.05 -1.01
C MET A 194 47.83 39.25 -0.15
N VAL A 195 47.64 39.58 1.13
CA VAL A 195 48.72 39.75 2.12
C VAL A 195 48.45 38.84 3.32
N TYR A 196 49.46 38.06 3.72
CA TYR A 196 49.40 37.26 4.95
C TYR A 196 49.55 38.19 6.17
N THR A 197 48.49 38.35 6.93
CA THR A 197 48.49 39.16 8.15
C THR A 197 49.02 38.29 9.28
N SER A 198 50.23 38.56 9.76
CA SER A 198 50.70 37.95 11.01
C SER A 198 49.80 38.42 12.15
N ALA A 199 49.19 37.46 12.85
CA ALA A 199 48.38 37.75 14.01
C ALA A 199 49.25 38.35 15.13
N GLY A 200 49.23 39.67 15.24
CA GLY A 200 49.71 40.46 16.36
C GLY A 200 49.31 41.88 16.04
N ILE A 201 48.24 42.42 16.62
CA ILE A 201 48.29 43.13 17.90
C ILE A 201 46.93 42.99 18.59
N LEU A 202 46.89 42.31 19.74
CA LEU A 202 45.93 42.60 20.80
C LEU A 202 46.65 43.49 21.82
N PRO A 203 45.94 44.47 22.42
CA PRO A 203 46.54 45.45 23.30
C PRO A 203 46.98 44.82 24.62
N SER A 204 48.08 45.34 25.15
CA SER A 204 48.74 44.96 26.39
C SER A 204 47.78 44.76 27.57
N PHE A 205 47.55 43.52 27.99
CA PHE A 205 47.20 43.19 29.38
C PHE A 205 47.88 41.90 29.82
N SER A 206 48.90 42.10 30.66
CA SER A 206 49.68 41.10 31.38
C SER A 206 48.79 40.29 32.34
N SER A 207 48.65 38.98 32.13
CA SER A 207 48.64 37.98 33.20
C SER A 207 48.74 36.55 32.64
N LYS A 208 49.62 35.73 33.23
CA LYS A 208 49.94 34.34 32.80
C LYS A 208 48.79 33.33 33.02
N ALA A 209 47.58 33.79 33.37
CA ALA A 209 46.44 32.94 33.72
C ALA A 209 45.49 32.65 32.56
N VAL A 210 45.40 33.54 31.56
CA VAL A 210 44.38 33.44 30.48
C VAL A 210 44.81 32.53 29.32
N THR A 211 46.12 32.43 29.03
CA THR A 211 46.66 31.56 27.96
C THR A 211 46.52 30.07 28.25
N PHE A 212 46.61 29.66 29.52
CA PHE A 212 46.32 28.28 29.92
C PHE A 212 44.82 27.94 29.74
N GLY A 213 43.93 28.92 29.95
CA GLY A 213 42.49 28.73 29.83
C GLY A 213 42.00 28.46 28.40
N VAL A 214 42.57 29.13 27.40
CA VAL A 214 42.15 28.99 25.99
C VAL A 214 42.61 27.67 25.37
N ILE A 215 43.84 27.22 25.68
CA ILE A 215 44.35 25.92 25.21
C ILE A 215 43.56 24.77 25.82
N VAL A 216 43.22 24.88 27.11
CA VAL A 216 42.35 23.92 27.79
C VAL A 216 40.95 23.91 27.18
N ALA A 217 40.38 25.07 26.84
CA ALA A 217 39.05 25.16 26.24
C ALA A 217 38.95 24.53 24.84
N ILE A 218 39.95 24.74 23.97
CA ILE A 218 39.99 24.13 22.62
C ILE A 218 40.21 22.62 22.73
N GLY A 219 41.09 22.17 23.64
CA GLY A 219 41.26 20.74 23.93
C GLY A 219 39.97 20.09 24.42
N LEU A 220 39.24 20.76 25.32
CA LEU A 220 37.93 20.32 25.81
C LEU A 220 36.90 20.22 24.69
N PHE A 221 36.87 21.17 23.76
CA PHE A 221 35.92 21.16 22.65
C PHE A 221 36.15 19.98 21.69
N PHE A 222 37.40 19.70 21.32
CA PHE A 222 37.73 18.51 20.52
C PHE A 222 37.42 17.21 21.25
N ILE A 223 37.67 17.16 22.56
CA ILE A 223 37.29 16.01 23.39
C ILE A 223 35.76 15.84 23.40
N VAL A 224 34.97 16.92 23.45
CA VAL A 224 33.51 16.87 23.38
C VAL A 224 33.02 16.37 22.02
N ILE A 225 33.59 16.84 20.90
CA ILE A 225 33.22 16.34 19.57
C ILE A 225 33.56 14.86 19.41
N ILE A 226 34.77 14.45 19.82
CA ILE A 226 35.18 13.05 19.78
C ILE A 226 34.27 12.22 20.69
N ALA A 227 33.92 12.71 21.88
CA ALA A 227 32.96 12.08 22.77
C ALA A 227 31.56 11.98 22.14
N LEU A 228 31.11 12.98 21.39
CA LEU A 228 29.83 12.97 20.66
C LEU A 228 29.83 11.98 19.50
N VAL A 229 30.91 11.89 18.72
CA VAL A 229 31.06 10.91 17.64
C VAL A 229 31.15 9.49 18.21
N ILE A 230 31.92 9.31 19.27
CA ILE A 230 31.99 8.04 20.01
C ILE A 230 30.63 7.72 20.62
N ALA A 231 29.90 8.70 21.19
CA ALA A 231 28.55 8.49 21.71
C ALA A 231 27.55 8.17 20.60
N TYR A 232 27.64 8.79 19.43
CA TYR A 232 26.79 8.49 18.28
C TYR A 232 27.08 7.11 17.70
N ARG A 233 28.36 6.75 17.53
CA ARG A 233 28.77 5.40 17.10
C ARG A 233 28.44 4.35 18.15
N LYS A 234 28.63 4.65 19.43
CA LYS A 234 28.24 3.79 20.55
C LYS A 234 26.72 3.64 20.61
N LYS A 235 25.94 4.70 20.43
CA LYS A 235 24.47 4.67 20.39
C LYS A 235 23.96 3.90 19.18
N THR A 236 24.56 4.08 18.01
CA THR A 236 24.23 3.34 16.79
C THR A 236 24.62 1.86 16.93
N SER A 237 25.80 1.57 17.47
CA SER A 237 26.27 0.21 17.75
C SER A 237 25.44 -0.47 18.84
N GLU A 238 25.05 0.27 19.89
CA GLU A 238 24.13 -0.19 20.94
C GLU A 238 22.76 -0.49 20.35
N ASN A 239 22.20 0.38 19.51
CA ASN A 239 20.93 0.13 18.82
C ASN A 239 21.01 -1.10 17.90
N ASN A 240 22.08 -1.23 17.11
CA ASN A 240 22.29 -2.41 16.25
C ASN A 240 22.51 -3.68 17.07
N ARG A 241 23.21 -3.60 18.21
CA ARG A 241 23.40 -4.71 19.14
C ARG A 241 22.09 -5.08 19.82
N VAL A 242 21.26 -4.12 20.21
CA VAL A 242 19.93 -4.37 20.76
C VAL A 242 19.05 -5.04 19.72
N LEU A 243 19.05 -4.56 18.47
CA LEU A 243 18.33 -5.20 17.36
C LEU A 243 18.82 -6.63 17.12
N LYS A 244 20.14 -6.83 17.05
CA LYS A 244 20.74 -8.17 16.87
C LYS A 244 20.40 -9.10 18.03
N ASN A 245 20.50 -8.62 19.28
CA ASN A 245 20.11 -9.38 20.46
C ASN A 245 18.61 -9.70 20.44
N MET A 246 17.75 -8.77 20.03
CA MET A 246 16.30 -9.02 19.88
C MET A 246 16.03 -10.09 18.82
N GLN A 247 16.74 -10.04 17.69
CA GLN A 247 16.64 -11.06 16.63
C GLN A 247 17.13 -12.42 17.12
N GLU A 248 18.30 -12.50 17.77
CA GLU A 248 18.83 -13.75 18.34
C GLU A 248 17.91 -14.33 19.43
N GLN A 249 17.29 -13.49 20.26
CA GLN A 249 16.28 -13.92 21.23
C GLN A 249 15.03 -14.48 20.51
N MET A 250 14.58 -13.83 19.43
CA MET A 250 13.48 -14.33 18.62
C MET A 250 13.85 -15.67 17.94
N ASP A 251 15.07 -15.82 17.46
CA ASP A 251 15.57 -17.06 16.84
C ASP A 251 15.59 -18.23 17.83
N ILE A 252 16.04 -17.99 19.07
CA ILE A 252 16.04 -19.01 20.12
C ILE A 252 14.60 -19.43 20.46
N LEU A 253 13.68 -18.47 20.54
CA LEU A 253 12.26 -18.75 20.79
C LEU A 253 11.63 -19.49 19.61
N GLU A 254 11.92 -19.08 18.37
CA GLU A 254 11.45 -19.73 17.16
C GLU A 254 11.97 -21.16 17.07
N LEU A 255 13.25 -21.42 17.35
CA LEU A 255 13.82 -22.76 17.39
C LEU A 255 13.19 -23.65 18.48
N ARG A 256 12.86 -23.08 19.65
CA ARG A 256 12.19 -23.80 20.73
C ARG A 256 10.79 -24.25 20.31
N VAL A 257 10.08 -23.41 19.57
CA VAL A 257 8.70 -23.68 19.13
C VAL A 257 8.68 -24.39 17.77
N ALA A 258 9.75 -24.39 16.98
CA ALA A 258 9.77 -24.93 15.63
C ALA A 258 9.39 -26.41 15.54
N ALA A 259 9.75 -27.23 16.54
CA ALA A 259 9.32 -28.62 16.59
C ALA A 259 7.80 -28.75 16.84
N GLU A 260 7.27 -27.96 17.79
CA GLU A 260 5.84 -27.86 18.10
C GLU A 260 5.05 -27.29 16.91
N CYS A 261 5.58 -26.27 16.21
CA CYS A 261 5.02 -25.72 14.99
C CYS A 261 4.90 -26.78 13.90
N LYS A 262 5.96 -27.58 13.68
CA LYS A 262 5.96 -28.63 12.65
C LYS A 262 4.95 -29.72 12.96
N GLU A 263 4.84 -30.10 14.22
CA GLU A 263 3.84 -31.08 14.68
C GLU A 263 2.42 -30.52 14.55
N ALA A 264 2.16 -29.31 15.06
CA ALA A 264 0.88 -28.62 14.94
C ALA A 264 0.51 -28.33 13.47
N PHE A 265 1.49 -28.02 12.63
CA PHE A 265 1.32 -27.86 11.19
C PHE A 265 0.99 -29.19 10.52
N ALA A 266 1.68 -30.28 10.86
CA ALA A 266 1.35 -31.60 10.34
C ALA A 266 -0.07 -32.03 10.75
N GLU A 267 -0.46 -31.78 12.00
CA GLU A 267 -1.81 -32.04 12.50
C GLU A 267 -2.85 -31.17 11.76
N LEU A 268 -2.63 -29.86 11.66
CA LEU A 268 -3.52 -28.97 10.91
C LEU A 268 -3.58 -29.34 9.43
N GLN A 269 -2.46 -29.75 8.82
CA GLN A 269 -2.42 -30.18 7.43
C GLN A 269 -3.15 -31.51 7.23
N THR A 270 -3.08 -32.47 8.17
CA THR A 270 -3.92 -33.67 8.13
C THR A 270 -5.41 -33.31 8.22
N GLU A 271 -5.78 -32.44 9.17
CA GLU A 271 -7.16 -31.96 9.29
C GLU A 271 -7.63 -31.20 8.03
N MET A 272 -6.78 -30.36 7.44
CA MET A 272 -7.05 -29.64 6.19
C MET A 272 -7.05 -30.55 4.96
N THR A 273 -6.34 -31.67 4.98
CA THR A 273 -6.34 -32.67 3.88
C THR A 273 -7.62 -33.50 3.94
N ASP A 274 -8.05 -33.89 5.14
CA ASP A 274 -9.35 -34.51 5.37
C ASP A 274 -10.48 -33.56 4.95
N LEU A 275 -10.33 -32.27 5.29
CA LEU A 275 -11.21 -31.21 4.83
C LEU A 275 -11.12 -30.96 3.32
N GLY A 276 -9.94 -31.13 2.72
CA GLY A 276 -9.70 -31.05 1.27
C GLY A 276 -10.45 -32.15 0.51
N GLY A 277 -10.59 -33.34 1.11
CA GLY A 277 -11.48 -34.40 0.64
C GLY A 277 -12.98 -34.03 0.69
N ASP A 278 -13.37 -33.12 1.58
CA ASP A 278 -14.72 -32.55 1.60
C ASP A 278 -14.88 -31.39 0.59
N ILE A 279 -13.82 -30.60 0.33
CA ILE A 279 -13.80 -29.55 -0.71
C ILE A 279 -14.00 -30.16 -2.11
N THR A 280 -13.48 -31.36 -2.36
CA THR A 280 -13.74 -32.08 -3.63
C THR A 280 -15.18 -32.59 -3.74
N SER A 281 -15.91 -32.71 -2.63
CA SER A 281 -17.29 -33.20 -2.58
C SER A 281 -18.35 -32.08 -2.55
N GLY A 282 -18.08 -30.96 -1.86
CA GLY A 282 -18.99 -29.82 -1.68
C GLY A 282 -18.57 -28.50 -2.35
N GLY A 283 -17.33 -28.41 -2.83
CA GLY A 283 -16.77 -27.21 -3.44
C GLY A 283 -16.49 -26.07 -2.46
N ILE A 284 -15.76 -25.05 -2.92
CA ILE A 284 -15.58 -23.80 -2.17
C ILE A 284 -16.86 -22.95 -2.33
N PRO A 285 -17.44 -22.41 -1.23
CA PRO A 285 -18.69 -21.66 -1.27
C PRO A 285 -18.47 -20.22 -1.79
N TYR A 286 -18.08 -20.08 -3.04
CA TYR A 286 -17.97 -18.78 -3.70
C TYR A 286 -19.34 -18.09 -3.75
N LEU A 287 -19.37 -16.80 -3.41
CA LEU A 287 -20.51 -15.93 -3.67
C LEU A 287 -20.68 -15.77 -5.18
N ASP A 288 -21.91 -15.52 -5.63
CA ASP A 288 -22.16 -15.13 -7.01
C ASP A 288 -21.56 -13.75 -7.31
N TYR A 289 -21.32 -13.48 -8.60
CA TYR A 289 -20.69 -12.24 -9.05
C TYR A 289 -21.39 -11.00 -8.49
N ARG A 290 -22.73 -11.01 -8.53
CA ARG A 290 -23.58 -9.93 -8.04
C ARG A 290 -23.36 -9.65 -6.56
N THR A 291 -23.42 -10.67 -5.69
CA THR A 291 -23.24 -10.47 -4.25
C THR A 291 -21.80 -10.07 -3.91
N TYR A 292 -20.81 -10.67 -4.58
CA TYR A 292 -19.40 -10.29 -4.46
C TYR A 292 -19.18 -8.81 -4.80
N ALA A 293 -19.67 -8.36 -5.96
CA ALA A 293 -19.57 -6.98 -6.40
C ALA A 293 -20.29 -6.02 -5.45
N MET A 294 -21.49 -6.37 -4.98
CA MET A 294 -22.25 -5.58 -4.01
C MET A 294 -21.49 -5.36 -2.70
N LYS A 295 -20.87 -6.41 -2.15
CA LYS A 295 -20.12 -6.31 -0.89
C LYS A 295 -18.92 -5.36 -0.98
N ILE A 296 -18.34 -5.16 -2.18
CA ILE A 296 -17.18 -4.30 -2.40
C ILE A 296 -17.59 -2.87 -2.81
N LEU A 297 -18.62 -2.73 -3.64
CA LEU A 297 -19.13 -1.45 -4.10
C LEU A 297 -19.91 -0.72 -3.00
N PHE A 298 -20.74 -1.45 -2.25
CA PHE A 298 -21.60 -0.92 -1.18
C PHE A 298 -21.45 -1.74 0.11
N PRO A 299 -20.32 -1.64 0.82
CA PRO A 299 -20.12 -2.36 2.07
C PRO A 299 -21.19 -2.00 3.12
N ASN A 300 -21.68 -2.99 3.87
CA ASN A 300 -22.68 -2.86 4.93
C ASN A 300 -24.13 -2.55 4.47
N HIS A 301 -24.43 -2.73 3.18
CA HIS A 301 -25.78 -2.56 2.63
C HIS A 301 -26.25 -3.85 1.93
N ASP A 302 -26.85 -4.77 2.69
CA ASP A 302 -27.31 -6.05 2.16
C ASP A 302 -28.51 -5.90 1.20
N ASP A 303 -29.40 -4.93 1.46
CA ASP A 303 -30.57 -4.60 0.61
C ASP A 303 -30.41 -3.24 -0.09
N HIS A 304 -29.45 -3.14 -1.00
CA HIS A 304 -29.20 -1.88 -1.71
C HIS A 304 -30.24 -1.60 -2.82
N VAL A 305 -30.52 -0.32 -3.09
CA VAL A 305 -31.53 0.12 -4.08
C VAL A 305 -31.28 -0.41 -5.49
N VAL A 306 -30.02 -0.66 -5.86
CA VAL A 306 -29.62 -1.17 -7.19
C VAL A 306 -30.02 -2.63 -7.44
N LEU A 307 -30.45 -3.35 -6.39
CA LEU A 307 -30.96 -4.73 -6.48
C LEU A 307 -32.49 -4.78 -6.57
N GLN A 308 -33.17 -3.64 -6.41
CA GLN A 308 -34.63 -3.56 -6.40
C GLN A 308 -35.16 -3.40 -7.82
N TRP A 309 -35.83 -4.43 -8.34
CA TRP A 309 -36.39 -4.42 -9.70
C TRP A 309 -37.80 -3.81 -9.76
N GLU A 310 -38.58 -3.96 -8.68
CA GLU A 310 -39.97 -3.52 -8.63
C GLU A 310 -40.12 -2.17 -7.91
N LYS A 311 -39.80 -1.07 -8.62
CA LYS A 311 -40.15 0.29 -8.18
C LYS A 311 -41.15 0.94 -9.14
N PRO A 312 -42.45 0.98 -8.77
CA PRO A 312 -43.49 1.64 -9.58
C PRO A 312 -43.17 3.10 -9.90
N GLU A 313 -42.46 3.80 -9.01
CA GLU A 313 -42.05 5.20 -9.20
C GLU A 313 -41.01 5.36 -10.32
N LEU A 314 -40.09 4.40 -10.49
CA LEU A 314 -39.07 4.45 -11.54
C LEU A 314 -39.64 4.09 -12.92
N LEU A 315 -40.67 3.24 -12.95
CA LEU A 315 -41.43 2.95 -14.18
C LEU A 315 -42.11 4.22 -14.73
N ARG A 316 -42.59 5.11 -13.85
CA ARG A 316 -43.19 6.39 -14.28
C ARG A 316 -42.15 7.38 -14.82
N LYS A 317 -40.91 7.31 -14.34
CA LYS A 317 -39.80 8.20 -14.71
C LYS A 317 -38.83 7.60 -15.74
N GLU A 318 -39.18 6.46 -16.32
CA GLU A 318 -38.31 5.68 -17.22
C GLU A 318 -37.84 6.52 -18.41
N LYS A 319 -38.72 7.36 -18.95
CA LYS A 319 -38.42 8.21 -20.11
C LYS A 319 -37.35 9.25 -19.78
N GLY A 320 -37.47 9.92 -18.63
CA GLY A 320 -36.47 10.88 -18.16
C GLY A 320 -35.14 10.20 -17.81
N LEU A 321 -35.18 9.05 -17.14
CA LEU A 321 -33.99 8.25 -16.81
C LEU A 321 -33.25 7.75 -18.04
N ARG A 322 -33.96 7.38 -19.11
CA ARG A 322 -33.34 6.98 -20.38
C ARG A 322 -32.58 8.14 -21.03
N LEU A 323 -33.14 9.35 -21.02
CA LEU A 323 -32.47 10.54 -21.53
C LEU A 323 -31.26 10.92 -20.66
N PHE A 324 -31.39 10.80 -19.33
CA PHE A 324 -30.26 11.00 -18.42
C PHE A 324 -29.15 9.96 -18.65
N GLY A 325 -29.52 8.69 -18.89
CA GLY A 325 -28.57 7.64 -19.26
C GLY A 325 -27.83 7.95 -20.55
N GLN A 326 -28.48 8.57 -21.54
CA GLN A 326 -27.81 9.05 -22.76
C GLN A 326 -26.80 10.17 -22.48
N LEU A 327 -27.07 11.05 -21.51
CA LEU A 327 -26.11 12.05 -21.05
C LEU A 327 -24.93 11.39 -20.34
N VAL A 328 -25.16 10.41 -19.46
CA VAL A 328 -24.08 9.67 -18.77
C VAL A 328 -23.19 8.90 -19.76
N MET A 329 -23.76 8.41 -20.87
CA MET A 329 -23.02 7.77 -21.96
C MET A 329 -22.30 8.76 -22.90
N ASN A 330 -22.34 10.06 -22.60
CA ASN A 330 -21.57 11.07 -23.29
C ASN A 330 -20.29 11.41 -22.52
N LYS A 331 -19.12 11.21 -23.15
CA LYS A 331 -17.81 11.40 -22.52
C LYS A 331 -17.64 12.79 -21.91
N THR A 332 -17.98 13.83 -22.67
CA THR A 332 -17.86 15.22 -22.21
C THR A 332 -18.76 15.48 -21.00
N PHE A 333 -20.03 15.06 -21.07
CA PHE A 333 -20.96 15.24 -19.95
C PHE A 333 -20.47 14.56 -18.68
N LEU A 334 -20.08 13.28 -18.75
CA LEU A 334 -19.73 12.50 -17.57
C LEU A 334 -18.45 13.03 -16.90
N LEU A 335 -17.45 13.43 -17.68
CA LEU A 335 -16.22 14.04 -17.14
C LEU A 335 -16.54 15.37 -16.45
N LEU A 336 -17.31 16.26 -17.08
CA LEU A 336 -17.70 17.54 -16.49
C LEU A 336 -18.57 17.34 -15.24
N PHE A 337 -19.46 16.34 -15.25
CA PHE A 337 -20.28 15.98 -14.10
C PHE A 337 -19.43 15.58 -12.91
N ILE A 338 -18.48 14.66 -13.09
CA ILE A 338 -17.58 14.21 -12.01
C ILE A 338 -16.71 15.37 -11.50
N ARG A 339 -16.11 16.16 -12.40
CA ARG A 339 -15.29 17.33 -12.04
C ARG A 339 -16.08 18.35 -11.22
N THR A 340 -17.31 18.64 -11.62
CA THR A 340 -18.21 19.56 -10.89
C THR A 340 -18.44 19.06 -9.47
N LEU A 341 -18.77 17.78 -9.30
CA LEU A 341 -18.98 17.18 -7.99
C LEU A 341 -17.72 17.25 -7.11
N GLU A 342 -16.57 16.87 -7.66
CA GLU A 342 -15.30 16.83 -6.91
C GLU A 342 -14.77 18.21 -6.52
N SER A 343 -15.01 19.23 -7.35
CA SER A 343 -14.63 20.61 -7.06
C SER A 343 -15.37 21.21 -5.86
N ASN A 344 -16.52 20.63 -5.49
CA ASN A 344 -17.34 21.13 -4.41
C ASN A 344 -16.79 20.71 -3.03
N ARG A 345 -16.52 21.68 -2.16
CA ARG A 345 -15.99 21.44 -0.80
C ARG A 345 -16.96 20.68 0.11
N TYR A 346 -18.27 20.78 -0.14
CA TYR A 346 -19.29 20.06 0.63
C TYR A 346 -19.51 18.63 0.16
N PHE A 347 -18.89 18.22 -0.96
CA PHE A 347 -18.92 16.84 -1.42
C PHE A 347 -18.05 15.99 -0.49
N SER A 348 -18.69 15.12 0.30
CA SER A 348 -18.01 14.32 1.32
C SER A 348 -17.31 13.09 0.74
N MET A 349 -16.38 12.50 1.50
CA MET A 349 -15.69 11.26 1.10
C MET A 349 -16.66 10.09 0.90
N ARG A 350 -17.73 10.02 1.70
CA ARG A 350 -18.78 9.00 1.55
C ARG A 350 -19.54 9.18 0.24
N GLU A 351 -19.88 10.42 -0.11
CA GLU A 351 -20.56 10.72 -1.39
C GLU A 351 -19.66 10.45 -2.60
N ARG A 352 -18.35 10.75 -2.54
CA ARG A 352 -17.38 10.37 -3.59
C ARG A 352 -17.41 8.87 -3.86
N VAL A 353 -17.29 8.07 -2.80
CA VAL A 353 -17.30 6.61 -2.89
C VAL A 353 -18.64 6.10 -3.43
N ASN A 354 -19.76 6.68 -2.98
CA ASN A 354 -21.08 6.30 -3.44
C ASN A 354 -21.30 6.60 -4.94
N VAL A 355 -20.98 7.82 -5.39
CA VAL A 355 -21.09 8.24 -6.79
C VAL A 355 -20.21 7.37 -7.68
N ALA A 356 -18.96 7.10 -7.27
CA ALA A 356 -18.08 6.18 -8.00
C ALA A 356 -18.71 4.80 -8.16
N SER A 357 -19.21 4.19 -7.08
CA SER A 357 -19.88 2.88 -7.14
C SER A 357 -21.13 2.90 -8.04
N LEU A 358 -21.96 3.95 -7.98
CA LEU A 358 -23.14 4.11 -8.84
C LEU A 358 -22.78 4.28 -10.32
N ILE A 359 -21.73 5.03 -10.64
CA ILE A 359 -21.21 5.15 -12.02
C ILE A 359 -20.74 3.78 -12.51
N MET A 360 -19.98 3.04 -11.70
CA MET A 360 -19.47 1.72 -12.08
C MET A 360 -20.61 0.72 -12.36
N VAL A 361 -21.67 0.72 -11.53
CA VAL A 361 -22.87 -0.10 -11.79
C VAL A 361 -23.58 0.34 -13.08
N THR A 362 -23.71 1.65 -13.30
CA THR A 362 -24.38 2.19 -14.50
C THR A 362 -23.62 1.83 -15.78
N LEU A 363 -22.28 1.83 -15.73
CA LEU A 363 -21.41 1.58 -16.87
C LEU A 363 -20.96 0.12 -17.01
N GLN A 364 -21.41 -0.79 -16.14
CA GLN A 364 -21.01 -2.20 -16.15
C GLN A 364 -21.34 -2.92 -17.46
N SER A 365 -22.43 -2.54 -18.13
CA SER A 365 -22.79 -3.10 -19.44
C SER A 365 -21.97 -2.51 -20.61
N LYS A 366 -21.07 -1.57 -20.32
CA LYS A 366 -20.24 -0.83 -21.27
C LYS A 366 -18.83 -0.58 -20.68
N LEU A 367 -18.14 -1.64 -20.27
CA LEU A 367 -16.83 -1.52 -19.62
C LEU A 367 -15.75 -0.89 -20.50
N GLU A 368 -15.86 -0.98 -21.83
CA GLU A 368 -15.00 -0.25 -22.77
C GLU A 368 -15.05 1.27 -22.52
N TYR A 369 -16.26 1.84 -22.55
CA TYR A 369 -16.51 3.25 -22.26
C TYR A 369 -16.12 3.59 -20.82
N CYS A 370 -16.44 2.72 -19.86
CA CYS A 370 -16.04 2.89 -18.47
C CYS A 370 -14.51 3.01 -18.31
N THR A 371 -13.76 2.18 -19.05
CA THR A 371 -12.29 2.14 -18.99
C THR A 371 -11.69 3.40 -19.60
N ASP A 372 -12.24 3.92 -20.70
CA ASP A 372 -11.81 5.19 -21.29
C ASP A 372 -12.03 6.38 -20.34
N ILE A 373 -13.21 6.45 -19.70
CA ILE A 373 -13.50 7.47 -18.68
C ILE A 373 -12.53 7.34 -17.49
N LEU A 374 -12.32 6.12 -16.99
CA LEU A 374 -11.41 5.86 -15.88
C LEU A 374 -9.98 6.30 -16.20
N LYS A 375 -9.43 5.92 -17.36
CA LYS A 375 -8.08 6.33 -17.79
C LYS A 375 -7.96 7.85 -17.89
N THR A 376 -8.98 8.51 -18.44
CA THR A 376 -8.99 9.97 -18.57
C THR A 376 -8.96 10.64 -17.19
N LEU A 377 -9.80 10.19 -16.26
CA LEU A 377 -9.83 10.72 -14.89
C LEU A 377 -8.56 10.41 -14.10
N LEU A 378 -7.96 9.24 -14.29
CA LEU A 378 -6.69 8.89 -13.64
C LEU A 378 -5.53 9.71 -14.19
N ALA A 379 -5.47 9.97 -15.50
CA ALA A 379 -4.46 10.83 -16.10
C ALA A 379 -4.56 12.27 -15.54
N GLU A 380 -5.77 12.83 -15.45
CA GLU A 380 -6.01 14.14 -14.83
C GLU A 380 -5.60 14.16 -13.34
N LEU A 381 -5.86 13.08 -12.61
CA LEU A 381 -5.45 12.96 -11.21
C LEU A 381 -3.92 12.91 -11.06
N ILE A 382 -3.24 12.21 -11.96
CA ILE A 382 -1.76 12.13 -12.01
C ILE A 382 -1.17 13.51 -12.31
N GLU A 383 -1.64 14.17 -13.37
CA GLU A 383 -1.19 15.50 -13.78
C GLU A 383 -1.36 16.51 -12.64
N LYS A 384 -2.56 16.56 -12.02
CA LYS A 384 -2.83 17.43 -10.87
C LYS A 384 -1.93 17.14 -9.67
N CYS A 385 -1.58 15.89 -9.42
CA CYS A 385 -0.68 15.52 -8.33
C CYS A 385 0.74 16.03 -8.57
N ILE A 386 1.22 15.92 -9.82
CA ILE A 386 2.57 16.33 -10.23
C ILE A 386 2.67 17.86 -10.22
N ASP A 387 1.70 18.56 -10.82
CA ASP A 387 1.66 20.01 -10.89
C ASP A 387 1.41 20.68 -9.52
N GLY A 388 0.63 20.00 -8.66
CA GLY A 388 0.28 20.47 -7.32
C GLY A 388 1.42 20.46 -6.31
N LYS A 389 2.68 20.23 -6.74
CA LYS A 389 3.88 20.07 -5.88
C LYS A 389 3.73 18.99 -4.80
N SER A 390 2.80 18.06 -4.98
CA SER A 390 2.63 16.92 -4.09
C SER A 390 3.67 15.87 -4.44
N HIS A 391 4.20 15.19 -3.42
CA HIS A 391 5.21 14.16 -3.66
C HIS A 391 4.61 13.01 -4.50
N PRO A 392 5.17 12.64 -5.68
CA PRO A 392 4.56 11.66 -6.58
C PRO A 392 4.23 10.30 -5.94
N LYS A 393 5.06 9.83 -5.00
CA LYS A 393 4.80 8.60 -4.20
C LYS A 393 3.51 8.63 -3.35
N LEU A 394 2.86 9.79 -3.19
CA LEU A 394 1.60 9.91 -2.44
C LEU A 394 0.35 9.65 -3.29
N LEU A 395 0.48 9.60 -4.62
CA LEU A 395 -0.61 9.31 -5.52
C LEU A 395 -1.23 7.93 -5.22
N LEU A 396 -2.57 7.83 -5.30
CA LEU A 396 -3.36 6.63 -5.04
C LEU A 396 -3.28 6.09 -3.59
N ARG A 397 -2.55 6.77 -2.68
CA ARG A 397 -2.31 6.29 -1.31
C ARG A 397 -3.56 6.36 -0.43
N ARG A 398 -4.46 7.31 -0.67
CA ARG A 398 -5.74 7.45 0.04
C ARG A 398 -6.86 7.66 -0.97
N THR A 399 -8.01 7.00 -0.81
CA THR A 399 -9.15 7.16 -1.71
C THR A 399 -9.80 8.53 -1.53
N GLU A 400 -9.27 9.55 -2.18
CA GLU A 400 -9.70 10.94 -2.08
C GLU A 400 -10.45 11.42 -3.32
N SER A 401 -10.44 10.61 -4.40
CA SER A 401 -11.14 10.87 -5.65
C SER A 401 -12.15 9.77 -6.03
N VAL A 402 -13.11 10.14 -6.88
CA VAL A 402 -14.04 9.26 -7.59
C VAL A 402 -13.26 8.28 -8.46
N ALA A 403 -12.22 8.75 -9.17
CA ALA A 403 -11.37 7.95 -10.05
C ALA A 403 -10.71 6.76 -9.31
N GLU A 404 -10.17 6.99 -8.11
CA GLU A 404 -9.54 5.93 -7.30
C GLU A 404 -10.53 4.84 -6.86
N LYS A 405 -11.75 5.24 -6.49
CA LYS A 405 -12.79 4.27 -6.14
C LYS A 405 -13.28 3.53 -7.39
N MET A 406 -13.41 4.22 -8.53
CA MET A 406 -13.73 3.58 -9.82
C MET A 406 -12.65 2.58 -10.23
N LEU A 407 -11.36 2.88 -10.03
CA LEU A 407 -10.26 1.95 -10.29
C LEU A 407 -10.38 0.68 -9.45
N SER A 408 -10.67 0.83 -8.15
CA SER A 408 -10.86 -0.31 -7.25
C SER A 408 -12.05 -1.18 -7.68
N ALA A 409 -13.14 -0.56 -8.11
CA ALA A 409 -14.32 -1.25 -8.65
C ALA A 409 -14.05 -1.92 -10.01
N TRP A 410 -13.25 -1.29 -10.87
CA TRP A 410 -12.86 -1.84 -12.16
C TRP A 410 -12.05 -3.13 -12.01
N PHE A 411 -11.06 -3.15 -11.12
CA PHE A 411 -10.36 -4.38 -10.75
C PHE A 411 -11.30 -5.41 -10.11
N THR A 412 -12.27 -4.96 -9.31
CA THR A 412 -13.25 -5.86 -8.69
C THR A 412 -14.02 -6.65 -9.74
N PHE A 413 -14.50 -5.99 -10.80
CA PHE A 413 -15.22 -6.64 -11.89
C PHE A 413 -14.31 -7.60 -12.67
N LEU A 414 -13.14 -7.14 -13.10
CA LEU A 414 -12.29 -7.88 -14.05
C LEU A 414 -11.45 -8.99 -13.42
N LEU A 415 -11.23 -8.96 -12.09
CA LEU A 415 -10.45 -9.98 -11.38
C LEU A 415 -11.31 -11.06 -10.75
N TYR A 416 -12.64 -11.02 -10.88
CA TYR A 416 -13.52 -12.02 -10.30
C TYR A 416 -13.24 -13.44 -10.85
N LYS A 417 -13.01 -13.57 -12.16
CA LYS A 417 -12.65 -14.85 -12.77
C LYS A 417 -11.32 -15.40 -12.22
N PHE A 418 -10.29 -14.55 -12.15
CA PHE A 418 -9.00 -14.90 -11.56
C PHE A 418 -9.10 -15.31 -10.09
N LEU A 419 -9.96 -14.62 -9.34
CA LEU A 419 -10.25 -14.96 -7.96
C LEU A 419 -10.92 -16.34 -7.86
N LYS A 420 -11.84 -16.68 -8.74
CA LYS A 420 -12.53 -17.99 -8.72
C LYS A 420 -11.63 -19.16 -9.17
N GLU A 421 -10.76 -18.91 -10.15
CA GLU A 421 -9.95 -19.94 -10.81
C GLU A 421 -8.57 -20.15 -10.16
N CYS A 422 -8.00 -19.11 -9.53
CA CYS A 422 -6.62 -19.13 -9.05
C CYS A 422 -6.49 -18.75 -7.57
N ALA A 423 -6.81 -17.50 -7.22
CA ALA A 423 -6.47 -16.93 -5.91
C ALA A 423 -7.47 -17.25 -4.78
N GLY A 424 -8.68 -17.69 -5.12
CA GLY A 424 -9.75 -17.95 -4.15
C GLY A 424 -9.51 -19.21 -3.34
N GLU A 425 -8.96 -20.26 -3.94
CA GLU A 425 -8.60 -21.49 -3.21
C GLU A 425 -7.60 -21.21 -2.07
N PRO A 426 -6.40 -20.63 -2.31
CA PRO A 426 -5.46 -20.36 -1.22
C PRO A 426 -6.01 -19.35 -0.20
N LEU A 427 -6.84 -18.38 -0.63
CA LEU A 427 -7.48 -17.43 0.30
C LEU A 427 -8.47 -18.14 1.24
N TYR A 428 -9.29 -19.04 0.69
CA TYR A 428 -10.22 -19.83 1.47
C TYR A 428 -9.49 -20.79 2.42
N MET A 429 -8.42 -21.44 1.94
CA MET A 429 -7.59 -22.32 2.76
C MET A 429 -6.93 -21.56 3.91
N LEU A 430 -6.42 -20.35 3.68
CA LEU A 430 -5.91 -19.49 4.75
C LEU A 430 -6.99 -19.17 5.78
N PHE A 431 -8.19 -18.77 5.35
CA PHE A 431 -9.31 -18.52 6.27
C PHE A 431 -9.65 -19.76 7.12
N ARG A 432 -9.74 -20.94 6.48
CA ARG A 432 -10.03 -22.21 7.16
C ARG A 432 -8.93 -22.61 8.12
N ALA A 433 -7.67 -22.43 7.75
CA ALA A 433 -6.52 -22.69 8.60
C ALA A 433 -6.50 -21.77 9.82
N VAL A 434 -6.73 -20.46 9.64
CA VAL A 434 -6.81 -19.48 10.74
C VAL A 434 -7.94 -19.85 11.69
N LYS A 435 -9.15 -20.09 11.17
CA LYS A 435 -10.31 -20.46 11.99
C LYS A 435 -10.06 -21.78 12.74
N GLY A 436 -9.60 -22.81 12.02
CA GLY A 436 -9.30 -24.12 12.62
C GLY A 436 -8.23 -24.05 13.71
N GLN A 437 -7.18 -23.25 13.51
CA GLN A 437 -6.13 -23.07 14.51
C GLN A 437 -6.63 -22.32 15.76
N ILE A 438 -7.49 -21.31 15.59
CA ILE A 438 -8.10 -20.58 16.71
C ILE A 438 -9.00 -21.53 17.53
N ASP A 439 -9.85 -22.32 16.85
CA ASP A 439 -10.85 -23.17 17.48
C ASP A 439 -10.26 -24.36 18.28
N LYS A 440 -8.97 -24.69 18.07
CA LYS A 440 -8.21 -25.66 18.88
C LYS A 440 -7.94 -25.18 20.31
N GLY A 441 -7.99 -23.88 20.55
CA GLY A 441 -7.66 -23.29 21.85
C GLY A 441 -8.85 -22.54 22.47
N PRO A 442 -8.77 -22.21 23.77
CA PRO A 442 -9.79 -21.39 24.43
C PRO A 442 -9.95 -20.03 23.75
N VAL A 443 -11.21 -19.63 23.55
CA VAL A 443 -11.62 -18.31 23.04
C VAL A 443 -12.57 -17.68 24.04
N ASP A 444 -12.29 -16.45 24.47
CA ASP A 444 -13.18 -15.69 25.35
C ASP A 444 -14.39 -15.17 24.54
N ALA A 445 -15.60 -15.45 25.03
CA ALA A 445 -16.83 -15.12 24.30
C ALA A 445 -17.20 -13.63 24.41
N ILE A 446 -16.65 -12.91 25.40
CA ILE A 446 -16.93 -11.49 25.67
C ILE A 446 -15.83 -10.59 25.07
N THR A 447 -14.56 -10.89 25.34
CA THR A 447 -13.42 -10.06 24.90
C THR A 447 -12.95 -10.41 23.47
N HIS A 448 -13.35 -11.59 22.99
CA HIS A 448 -12.86 -12.20 21.75
C HIS A 448 -11.34 -12.39 21.71
N GLU A 449 -10.71 -12.51 22.87
CA GLU A 449 -9.31 -12.94 22.97
C GLU A 449 -9.22 -14.46 22.79
N ALA A 450 -8.17 -14.95 22.14
CA ALA A 450 -7.93 -16.38 21.97
C ALA A 450 -6.53 -16.81 22.41
N ARG A 451 -6.38 -18.09 22.75
CA ARG A 451 -5.07 -18.68 23.07
C ARG A 451 -4.14 -18.73 21.85
N TYR A 452 -4.68 -19.12 20.70
CA TYR A 452 -3.97 -19.16 19.42
C TYR A 452 -4.42 -17.96 18.58
N SER A 453 -3.67 -16.87 18.66
CA SER A 453 -3.93 -15.63 17.93
C SER A 453 -2.67 -15.23 17.18
N LEU A 454 -2.80 -14.55 16.03
CA LEU A 454 -1.69 -13.83 15.39
C LEU A 454 -1.59 -12.37 15.89
N SER A 455 -2.65 -11.84 16.50
CA SER A 455 -2.68 -10.49 17.06
C SER A 455 -2.35 -10.53 18.56
N GLU A 456 -1.34 -9.76 18.96
CA GLU A 456 -0.96 -9.61 20.37
C GLU A 456 -2.07 -8.97 21.22
N GLU A 457 -2.85 -8.06 20.63
CA GLU A 457 -3.96 -7.38 21.31
C GLU A 457 -5.12 -8.33 21.63
N LYS A 458 -5.26 -9.42 20.85
CA LYS A 458 -6.31 -10.44 21.02
C LYS A 458 -5.78 -11.76 21.57
N LEU A 459 -4.60 -11.75 22.19
CA LEU A 459 -4.01 -12.93 22.79
C LEU A 459 -4.41 -13.05 24.26
N ILE A 460 -4.96 -14.21 24.66
CA ILE A 460 -5.26 -14.48 26.07
C ILE A 460 -3.96 -14.51 26.86
N ARG A 461 -3.87 -13.59 27.82
CA ARG A 461 -2.73 -13.47 28.72
C ARG A 461 -2.85 -14.46 29.91
N GLN A 462 -4.04 -14.73 30.40
CA GLN A 462 -4.18 -15.61 31.57
C GLN A 462 -3.87 -17.09 31.24
N MET A 463 -3.34 -17.83 32.22
CA MET A 463 -3.22 -19.29 32.08
C MET A 463 -4.61 -19.91 32.28
N ILE A 464 -5.17 -20.46 31.21
CA ILE A 464 -6.45 -21.17 31.23
C ILE A 464 -6.16 -22.66 31.06
N GLU A 465 -6.52 -23.44 32.07
CA GLU A 465 -6.56 -24.90 31.97
C GLU A 465 -7.81 -25.31 31.22
N PHE A 466 -7.65 -26.17 30.21
CA PHE A 466 -8.74 -26.67 29.40
C PHE A 466 -8.48 -28.11 28.97
N LYS A 467 -9.54 -28.83 28.65
CA LYS A 467 -9.50 -30.18 28.11
C LYS A 467 -10.30 -30.23 26.82
N VAL A 468 -9.71 -30.84 25.79
CA VAL A 468 -10.43 -31.18 24.56
C VAL A 468 -11.32 -32.37 24.86
N ILE A 469 -12.59 -32.27 24.51
CA ILE A 469 -13.57 -33.35 24.64
C ILE A 469 -14.30 -33.60 23.32
N THR A 470 -14.62 -34.85 23.02
CA THR A 470 -15.43 -35.23 21.85
C THR A 470 -16.88 -35.42 22.27
N VAL A 471 -17.80 -34.65 21.69
CA VAL A 471 -19.25 -34.75 21.91
C VAL A 471 -19.94 -35.25 20.65
N TYR A 472 -21.01 -36.01 20.78
CA TYR A 472 -21.81 -36.49 19.66
C TYR A 472 -22.97 -35.53 19.43
N ALA A 473 -22.90 -34.73 18.37
CA ALA A 473 -23.89 -33.72 18.04
C ALA A 473 -24.91 -34.26 17.00
N SER A 474 -26.18 -33.97 17.23
CA SER A 474 -27.27 -34.17 16.27
C SER A 474 -28.07 -32.88 16.14
N ILE A 475 -28.81 -32.69 15.06
CA ILE A 475 -29.83 -31.65 14.96
C ILE A 475 -31.20 -32.29 14.73
N THR A 476 -32.20 -31.84 15.49
CA THR A 476 -33.59 -32.24 15.32
C THR A 476 -34.33 -31.05 14.71
N GLN A 477 -34.68 -31.10 13.43
CA GLN A 477 -35.42 -30.02 12.77
C GLN A 477 -36.87 -30.43 12.52
N PRO A 478 -37.85 -29.51 12.66
CA PRO A 478 -39.18 -29.74 12.14
C PRO A 478 -39.07 -29.95 10.61
N PRO A 479 -39.84 -30.87 10.02
CA PRO A 479 -39.77 -31.14 8.59
C PRO A 479 -40.11 -29.89 7.79
N ILE A 480 -39.16 -29.39 7.00
CA ILE A 480 -39.40 -28.36 6.01
C ILE A 480 -39.89 -29.06 4.74
N LEU A 481 -41.22 -29.08 4.55
CA LEU A 481 -41.86 -29.62 3.34
C LEU A 481 -41.95 -28.52 2.28
N CYS A 482 -41.23 -28.69 1.16
CA CYS A 482 -41.49 -27.97 -0.08
C CYS A 482 -41.90 -29.00 -1.15
N ASN A 483 -43.09 -28.86 -1.73
CA ASN A 483 -43.63 -29.76 -2.75
C ASN A 483 -43.57 -31.26 -2.39
N ASN A 484 -43.83 -31.63 -1.13
CA ASN A 484 -43.78 -33.02 -0.62
C ASN A 484 -42.42 -33.73 -0.78
N ILE A 485 -41.32 -32.98 -0.91
CA ILE A 485 -39.95 -33.50 -0.91
C ILE A 485 -39.25 -33.03 0.37
N GLU A 486 -38.69 -33.95 1.15
CA GLU A 486 -37.84 -33.63 2.30
C GLU A 486 -36.55 -32.99 1.80
N MET A 487 -36.40 -31.68 2.02
CA MET A 487 -35.22 -30.93 1.56
C MET A 487 -34.01 -31.09 2.48
N ILE A 488 -34.24 -31.40 3.77
CA ILE A 488 -33.21 -31.55 4.81
C ILE A 488 -33.58 -32.73 5.71
N PRO A 489 -32.65 -33.63 6.08
CA PRO A 489 -32.93 -34.72 7.00
C PRO A 489 -33.50 -34.20 8.32
N THR A 490 -34.65 -34.75 8.74
CA THR A 490 -35.35 -34.39 10.00
C THR A 490 -34.55 -34.71 11.26
N ASN A 491 -33.62 -35.66 11.15
CA ASN A 491 -32.65 -36.01 12.19
C ASN A 491 -31.31 -36.32 11.52
N THR A 492 -30.25 -35.63 11.92
CA THR A 492 -28.90 -36.04 11.52
C THR A 492 -28.41 -37.15 12.45
N GLU A 493 -27.60 -38.07 11.92
CA GLU A 493 -26.86 -39.00 12.76
C GLU A 493 -25.99 -38.26 13.79
N ASN A 494 -25.64 -38.95 14.86
CA ASN A 494 -24.75 -38.42 15.90
C ASN A 494 -23.33 -38.28 15.33
N ILE A 495 -22.93 -37.05 14.99
CA ILE A 495 -21.62 -36.74 14.42
C ILE A 495 -20.65 -36.37 15.55
N PRO A 496 -19.43 -36.93 15.60
CA PRO A 496 -18.42 -36.54 16.58
C PRO A 496 -17.92 -35.12 16.32
N VAL A 497 -17.94 -34.27 17.35
CA VAL A 497 -17.48 -32.87 17.33
C VAL A 497 -16.46 -32.67 18.44
N LYS A 498 -15.27 -32.17 18.11
CA LYS A 498 -14.27 -31.76 19.10
C LYS A 498 -14.64 -30.39 19.66
N VAL A 499 -14.79 -30.28 20.98
CA VAL A 499 -15.07 -29.03 21.70
C VAL A 499 -14.17 -28.93 22.93
N LEU A 500 -14.12 -27.76 23.59
CA LEU A 500 -13.36 -27.55 24.81
C LEU A 500 -14.29 -27.51 26.02
N ASP A 501 -13.86 -28.03 27.16
CA ASP A 501 -14.65 -27.95 28.40
C ASP A 501 -14.87 -26.50 28.86
N CYS A 502 -13.96 -25.59 28.49
CA CYS A 502 -14.07 -24.16 28.72
C CYS A 502 -14.89 -23.39 27.67
N ASP A 503 -15.42 -24.04 26.62
CA ASP A 503 -16.27 -23.35 25.64
C ASP A 503 -17.62 -22.94 26.27
N SER A 504 -18.12 -21.75 25.91
CA SER A 504 -19.48 -21.33 26.26
C SER A 504 -20.52 -22.14 25.48
N ILE A 505 -21.77 -22.16 25.95
CA ILE A 505 -22.84 -22.89 25.27
C ILE A 505 -23.06 -22.35 23.85
N GLY A 506 -22.99 -21.03 23.66
CA GLY A 506 -23.01 -20.41 22.34
C GLY A 506 -21.89 -20.90 21.41
N GLN A 507 -20.65 -21.01 21.90
CA GLN A 507 -19.51 -21.51 21.13
C GLN A 507 -19.67 -22.98 20.75
N VAL A 508 -20.20 -23.80 21.65
CA VAL A 508 -20.49 -25.21 21.37
C VAL A 508 -21.54 -25.36 20.27
N LYS A 509 -22.60 -24.55 20.30
CA LYS A 509 -23.60 -24.51 19.21
C LYS A 509 -22.95 -24.18 17.86
N GLU A 510 -22.07 -23.18 17.82
CA GLU A 510 -21.33 -22.81 16.60
C GLU A 510 -20.46 -23.98 16.08
N LYS A 511 -19.66 -24.62 16.95
CA LYS A 511 -18.82 -25.76 16.57
C LYS A 511 -19.62 -26.96 16.08
N CYS A 512 -20.77 -27.24 16.72
CA CYS A 512 -21.69 -28.28 16.27
C CYS A 512 -22.28 -27.95 14.89
N LEU A 513 -22.75 -26.72 14.67
CA LEU A 513 -23.26 -26.27 13.38
C LEU A 513 -22.19 -26.33 12.28
N ASP A 514 -20.96 -25.91 12.57
CA ASP A 514 -19.85 -25.96 11.61
C ASP A 514 -19.49 -27.38 11.20
N THR A 515 -19.63 -28.36 12.10
CA THR A 515 -19.32 -29.77 11.82
C THR A 515 -20.48 -30.46 11.10
N ILE A 516 -21.72 -30.26 11.55
CA ILE A 516 -22.93 -30.84 10.94
C ILE A 516 -23.14 -30.28 9.52
N TYR A 517 -22.99 -28.96 9.35
CA TYR A 517 -23.21 -28.25 8.09
C TYR A 517 -21.91 -27.94 7.35
N LYS A 518 -20.86 -28.75 7.53
CA LYS A 518 -19.51 -28.50 6.99
C LYS A 518 -19.47 -28.20 5.48
N ALA A 519 -20.36 -28.83 4.71
CA ALA A 519 -20.45 -28.72 3.26
C ALA A 519 -21.52 -27.70 2.78
N ILE A 520 -22.28 -27.11 3.70
CA ILE A 520 -23.39 -26.19 3.38
C ILE A 520 -22.90 -24.74 3.60
N PRO A 521 -23.16 -23.81 2.65
CA PRO A 521 -22.80 -22.39 2.78
C PRO A 521 -23.40 -21.74 4.04
N TRP A 522 -22.72 -20.74 4.61
CA TRP A 522 -23.12 -20.19 5.91
C TRP A 522 -24.52 -19.57 5.91
N SER A 523 -24.91 -18.83 4.86
CA SER A 523 -26.22 -18.17 4.76
C SER A 523 -27.42 -19.13 4.78
N GLN A 524 -27.19 -20.40 4.43
CA GLN A 524 -28.24 -21.44 4.39
C GLN A 524 -28.37 -22.22 5.70
N ARG A 525 -27.50 -21.96 6.68
CA ARG A 525 -27.49 -22.66 7.96
C ARG A 525 -28.49 -22.04 8.94
N PRO A 526 -29.04 -22.83 9.87
CA PRO A 526 -29.77 -22.28 11.01
C PRO A 526 -28.89 -21.34 11.83
N ARG A 527 -29.48 -20.28 12.38
CA ARG A 527 -28.78 -19.35 13.27
C ARG A 527 -28.66 -19.96 14.66
N LYS A 528 -27.52 -19.73 15.34
CA LYS A 528 -27.27 -20.25 16.70
C LYS A 528 -28.28 -19.70 17.71
N GLU A 529 -28.81 -18.51 17.46
CA GLU A 529 -29.78 -17.82 18.33
C GLU A 529 -31.15 -18.49 18.29
N ASP A 530 -31.48 -19.18 17.20
CA ASP A 530 -32.78 -19.85 16.99
C ASP A 530 -32.80 -21.28 17.53
N LEU A 531 -31.63 -21.77 17.98
CA LEU A 531 -31.42 -23.12 18.47
C LEU A 531 -31.12 -23.15 19.96
N ASP A 532 -31.60 -24.18 20.64
CA ASP A 532 -31.26 -24.59 21.99
C ASP A 532 -30.38 -25.85 21.95
N LEU A 533 -29.49 -25.98 22.93
CA LEU A 533 -28.56 -27.10 23.04
C LEU A 533 -29.07 -28.06 24.12
N GLU A 534 -29.61 -29.20 23.71
CA GLU A 534 -30.11 -30.24 24.59
C GLU A 534 -29.03 -31.29 24.87
N TRP A 535 -28.69 -31.52 26.13
CA TRP A 535 -27.85 -32.62 26.57
C TRP A 535 -28.70 -33.84 26.96
N ARG A 536 -28.41 -34.98 26.33
CA ARG A 536 -29.08 -36.26 26.59
C ARG A 536 -28.29 -37.05 27.64
N THR A 537 -28.76 -37.03 28.89
CA THR A 537 -28.12 -37.69 30.03
C THR A 537 -28.65 -39.12 30.21
N GLY A 538 -28.11 -40.06 29.43
CA GLY A 538 -28.44 -41.48 29.54
C GLY A 538 -29.94 -41.79 29.30
N ALA A 539 -30.49 -42.77 30.03
CA ALA A 539 -31.84 -43.28 29.81
C ALA A 539 -32.99 -42.42 30.39
N THR A 540 -32.70 -41.38 31.18
CA THR A 540 -33.72 -40.76 32.06
C THR A 540 -33.74 -39.23 32.12
N GLY A 541 -33.03 -38.48 31.25
CA GLY A 541 -33.11 -37.02 31.28
C GLY A 541 -32.65 -36.31 30.01
N ARG A 542 -33.39 -35.28 29.61
CA ARG A 542 -33.00 -34.26 28.64
C ARG A 542 -32.85 -32.94 29.38
N LEU A 543 -31.73 -32.25 29.20
CA LEU A 543 -31.45 -30.97 29.85
C LEU A 543 -31.05 -29.94 28.79
N ILE A 544 -31.75 -28.80 28.73
CA ILE A 544 -31.33 -27.70 27.86
C ILE A 544 -30.25 -26.89 28.58
N LEU A 545 -29.13 -26.67 27.90
CA LEU A 545 -28.02 -25.87 28.37
C LEU A 545 -28.19 -24.43 27.86
N TYR A 546 -28.00 -23.48 28.77
CA TYR A 546 -28.01 -22.05 28.45
C TYR A 546 -26.67 -21.41 28.82
N ASP A 547 -26.30 -20.34 28.10
CA ASP A 547 -25.16 -19.47 28.48
C ASP A 547 -25.39 -18.81 29.85
N GLU A 548 -26.66 -18.60 30.22
CA GLU A 548 -27.08 -18.08 31.51
C GLU A 548 -28.30 -18.86 32.03
N ASP A 549 -28.24 -19.31 33.28
CA ASP A 549 -29.36 -19.95 33.96
C ASP A 549 -29.36 -19.61 35.47
N SER A 550 -30.24 -20.26 36.24
CA SER A 550 -30.30 -20.11 37.70
C SER A 550 -29.07 -20.66 38.44
N THR A 551 -28.22 -21.44 37.76
CA THR A 551 -27.02 -22.06 38.34
C THR A 551 -25.75 -21.27 38.04
N SER A 552 -25.82 -20.24 37.20
CA SER A 552 -24.69 -19.39 36.82
C SER A 552 -24.02 -18.73 38.02
N LYS A 553 -22.69 -18.80 38.06
CA LYS A 553 -21.87 -18.23 39.14
C LYS A 553 -21.88 -16.70 39.07
N THR A 554 -22.22 -16.06 40.20
CA THR A 554 -22.18 -14.62 40.40
C THR A 554 -21.09 -14.26 41.41
N ASP A 555 -20.30 -13.24 41.09
CA ASP A 555 -19.18 -12.72 41.88
C ASP A 555 -19.29 -11.19 41.93
N GLY A 556 -19.99 -10.69 42.95
CA GLY A 556 -20.32 -9.27 43.09
C GLY A 556 -21.16 -8.76 41.92
N GLU A 557 -20.68 -7.74 41.23
CA GLU A 557 -21.31 -7.18 40.01
C GLU A 557 -21.10 -8.05 38.76
N TRP A 558 -20.32 -9.14 38.85
CA TRP A 558 -19.95 -9.95 37.69
C TRP A 558 -20.72 -11.27 37.65
N LYS A 559 -21.21 -11.65 36.47
CA LYS A 559 -21.81 -12.95 36.19
C LYS A 559 -20.97 -13.72 35.17
N LYS A 560 -20.63 -14.97 35.49
CA LYS A 560 -19.84 -15.83 34.60
C LYS A 560 -20.76 -16.57 33.63
N LEU A 561 -20.42 -16.59 32.33
CA LEU A 561 -21.09 -17.43 31.35
C LEU A 561 -20.90 -18.92 31.66
N ASN A 562 -21.96 -19.69 31.49
CA ASN A 562 -21.92 -21.14 31.70
C ASN A 562 -21.15 -21.82 30.56
N THR A 563 -20.31 -22.79 30.93
CA THR A 563 -19.49 -23.59 30.01
C THR A 563 -19.84 -25.07 30.11
N LEU A 564 -19.30 -25.91 29.22
CA LEU A 564 -19.47 -27.37 29.35
C LEU A 564 -18.93 -27.92 30.68
N HIS A 565 -17.84 -27.35 31.17
CA HIS A 565 -17.28 -27.68 32.49
C HIS A 565 -18.25 -27.32 33.63
N HIS A 566 -19.00 -26.22 33.51
CA HIS A 566 -20.01 -25.84 34.51
C HIS A 566 -21.09 -26.90 34.67
N TYR A 567 -21.59 -27.44 33.55
CA TYR A 567 -22.57 -28.53 33.53
C TYR A 567 -21.97 -29.93 33.71
N ARG A 568 -20.63 -30.04 33.80
CA ARG A 568 -19.88 -31.29 33.93
C ARG A 568 -20.15 -32.29 32.79
N VAL A 569 -20.25 -31.77 31.56
CA VAL A 569 -20.39 -32.60 30.37
C VAL A 569 -19.12 -33.42 30.17
N SER A 570 -19.24 -34.74 29.97
CA SER A 570 -18.13 -35.67 29.85
C SER A 570 -17.85 -36.05 28.39
N GLU A 571 -16.67 -36.63 28.14
CA GLU A 571 -16.31 -37.27 26.86
C GLU A 571 -17.42 -38.23 26.38
N GLY A 572 -17.74 -38.18 25.09
CA GLY A 572 -18.76 -39.02 24.45
C GLY A 572 -20.21 -38.63 24.76
N SER A 573 -20.45 -37.49 25.39
CA SER A 573 -21.82 -37.00 25.66
C SER A 573 -22.59 -36.71 24.36
N CYS A 574 -23.88 -37.06 24.35
CA CYS A 574 -24.76 -36.77 23.22
C CYS A 574 -25.46 -35.41 23.39
N LEU A 575 -25.22 -34.49 22.47
CA LEU A 575 -25.84 -33.16 22.40
C LEU A 575 -26.76 -33.09 21.18
N SER A 576 -27.90 -32.43 21.32
CA SER A 576 -28.87 -32.23 20.24
C SER A 576 -29.22 -30.76 20.11
N LEU A 577 -29.09 -30.22 18.90
CA LEU A 577 -29.56 -28.89 18.56
C LEU A 577 -31.06 -28.97 18.24
N VAL A 578 -31.86 -28.21 18.97
CA VAL A 578 -33.33 -28.19 18.83
C VAL A 578 -33.81 -26.75 18.61
N PRO A 579 -34.78 -26.49 17.70
CA PRO A 579 -35.32 -25.15 17.53
C PRO A 579 -36.09 -24.68 18.76
N LYS A 580 -35.95 -23.39 19.09
CA LYS A 580 -36.66 -22.76 20.22
C LYS A 580 -38.18 -22.78 19.98
N GLU A 581 -38.95 -23.30 20.93
CA GLU A 581 -40.41 -23.48 20.82
C GLU A 581 -41.20 -22.17 20.60
N SER A 582 -40.62 -21.00 20.91
CA SER A 582 -41.23 -19.68 20.68
C SER A 582 -41.27 -19.24 19.20
N SER A 583 -40.53 -19.91 18.30
CA SER A 583 -40.51 -19.59 16.86
C SER A 583 -41.67 -20.20 16.07
N ILE A 584 -42.29 -21.27 16.60
CA ILE A 584 -43.33 -22.03 15.89
C ILE A 584 -44.69 -21.30 15.94
N TYR A 585 -45.01 -20.60 17.03
CA TYR A 585 -46.29 -19.90 17.19
C TYR A 585 -46.44 -18.62 16.35
N ASN A 586 -45.33 -18.00 15.90
CA ASN A 586 -45.40 -16.82 15.03
C ASN A 586 -45.60 -17.16 13.55
N ILE A 587 -45.22 -18.37 13.09
CA ILE A 587 -45.40 -18.77 11.69
C ILE A 587 -46.80 -19.36 11.42
N THR A 588 -47.45 -19.95 12.44
CA THR A 588 -48.78 -20.57 12.24
C THR A 588 -49.96 -19.60 12.32
N LEU A 589 -49.77 -18.35 12.78
CA LEU A 589 -50.85 -17.35 12.90
C LEU A 589 -50.86 -16.25 11.83
N LEU A 590 -49.87 -16.23 10.92
CA LEU A 590 -49.79 -15.26 9.81
C LEU A 590 -50.09 -15.86 8.43
N GLY A 591 -50.57 -17.11 8.40
CA GLY A 591 -51.01 -17.79 7.20
C GLY A 591 -52.51 -18.06 7.23
N GLU A 592 -53.33 -17.02 7.14
CA GLU A 592 -54.66 -17.00 6.51
C GLU A 592 -55.49 -15.80 7.00
N LYS A 593 -55.84 -14.91 6.06
CA LYS A 593 -56.81 -13.80 6.16
C LYS A 593 -56.38 -12.56 6.95
N TYR A 594 -55.58 -11.68 6.36
CA TYR A 594 -55.75 -10.21 6.46
C TYR A 594 -54.94 -9.54 5.33
N SER A 595 -55.47 -9.63 4.11
CA SER A 595 -55.16 -8.66 3.06
C SER A 595 -56.01 -7.43 3.33
N GLU A 596 -55.40 -6.25 3.17
CA GLU A 596 -55.97 -4.90 3.33
C GLU A 596 -56.14 -4.38 4.77
N LYS A 597 -55.44 -3.26 5.05
CA LYS A 597 -55.61 -2.31 6.18
C LYS A 597 -54.76 -2.51 7.43
N ILE A 598 -53.42 -2.40 7.33
CA ILE A 598 -52.60 -1.80 8.40
C ILE A 598 -51.51 -0.92 7.75
N HIS A 599 -51.92 0.25 7.26
CA HIS A 599 -51.03 1.39 7.08
C HIS A 599 -51.47 2.46 8.09
N LYS A 600 -50.50 2.98 8.85
CA LYS A 600 -50.57 4.00 9.92
C LYS A 600 -50.64 3.40 11.34
N TYR A 601 -49.65 3.80 12.13
CA TYR A 601 -49.42 3.52 13.56
C TYR A 601 -48.62 2.25 13.90
N GLU A 602 -47.37 2.17 13.41
CA GLU A 602 -46.31 1.51 14.17
C GLU A 602 -44.95 2.19 13.95
N THR A 603 -44.93 3.51 14.01
CA THR A 603 -43.71 4.30 14.24
C THR A 603 -43.72 4.67 15.72
N LEU A 604 -42.94 3.96 16.55
CA LEU A 604 -42.29 4.48 17.79
C LEU A 604 -41.59 3.44 18.69
N ASN A 605 -41.36 2.17 18.30
CA ASN A 605 -40.63 1.23 19.18
C ASN A 605 -39.68 0.22 18.50
N ILE A 606 -39.13 0.55 17.32
CA ILE A 606 -38.14 -0.30 16.61
C ILE A 606 -36.69 0.22 16.73
N SER A 607 -36.41 1.21 17.58
CA SER A 607 -35.06 1.81 17.69
C SER A 607 -34.11 1.15 18.71
N LYS A 608 -34.32 -0.09 19.15
CA LYS A 608 -33.48 -0.72 20.20
C LYS A 608 -32.73 -2.02 19.88
N PHE A 609 -32.78 -2.53 18.66
CA PHE A 609 -31.93 -3.66 18.25
C PHE A 609 -31.35 -3.43 16.85
N VAL A 610 -30.45 -2.46 16.75
CA VAL A 610 -29.49 -2.37 15.65
C VAL A 610 -28.19 -2.96 16.16
N SER A 611 -27.78 -4.09 15.58
CA SER A 611 -26.46 -4.67 15.74
C SER A 611 -25.39 -3.61 15.43
N PRO A 612 -24.42 -3.32 16.32
CA PRO A 612 -23.34 -2.40 15.99
C PRO A 612 -22.27 -3.14 15.20
N SER A 613 -22.32 -3.03 13.87
CA SER A 613 -21.18 -3.31 12.99
C SER A 613 -20.14 -2.18 13.13
N PRO A 614 -18.84 -2.46 12.99
CA PRO A 614 -17.78 -1.60 13.52
C PRO A 614 -17.50 -0.37 12.64
N PRO A 615 -17.22 0.80 13.24
CA PRO A 615 -16.57 1.91 12.54
C PRO A 615 -15.07 1.66 12.40
N PHE A 616 -14.51 2.18 11.30
CA PHE A 616 -13.08 2.19 10.99
C PHE A 616 -12.20 2.65 12.16
N SER A 617 -11.15 1.86 12.42
CA SER A 617 -9.80 2.26 12.81
C SER A 617 -9.63 3.58 13.58
N ARG A 618 -9.65 3.49 14.91
CA ARG A 618 -8.72 4.25 15.78
C ARG A 618 -8.18 3.33 16.86
N ALA A 619 -6.87 3.06 16.81
CA ALA A 619 -6.13 2.68 18.00
C ALA A 619 -6.18 3.87 18.97
N GLY A 620 -6.81 3.68 20.13
CA GLY A 620 -6.91 4.72 21.15
C GLY A 620 -8.12 4.54 22.08
N SER A 621 -7.86 3.90 23.23
CA SER A 621 -8.65 3.87 24.47
C SER A 621 -9.92 3.00 24.50
N PRO A 622 -10.17 2.29 25.62
CA PRO A 622 -11.40 1.54 25.82
C PRO A 622 -12.59 2.51 25.93
N MET A 623 -13.65 2.27 25.14
CA MET A 623 -14.91 3.00 25.28
C MET A 623 -15.56 2.63 26.61
N ASN A 624 -15.62 3.60 27.52
CA ASN A 624 -16.59 3.60 28.61
C ASN A 624 -17.99 3.69 27.99
N VAL A 625 -18.79 2.65 28.18
CA VAL A 625 -20.24 2.69 27.98
C VAL A 625 -20.81 3.30 29.26
N ASP A 626 -21.19 4.57 29.21
CA ASP A 626 -21.85 5.23 30.34
C ASP A 626 -23.29 4.73 30.51
N LEU A 627 -23.50 4.07 31.65
CA LEU A 627 -24.65 4.14 32.57
C LEU A 627 -25.99 3.51 32.17
N GLN A 628 -26.22 2.31 32.70
CA GLN A 628 -27.45 2.00 33.44
C GLN A 628 -27.08 1.44 34.83
N GLU A 629 -27.47 2.16 35.87
CA GLU A 629 -27.34 1.75 37.28
C GLU A 629 -28.02 0.37 37.47
N ASN A 630 -27.27 -0.60 38.02
CA ASN A 630 -27.62 -2.02 38.25
C ASN A 630 -27.53 -3.05 37.10
N SER A 631 -26.77 -2.81 36.02
CA SER A 631 -26.48 -3.91 35.06
C SER A 631 -25.30 -4.78 35.53
N LEU A 632 -25.59 -6.05 35.86
CA LEU A 632 -24.57 -7.09 36.05
C LEU A 632 -23.62 -7.13 34.82
N LYS A 633 -22.30 -7.12 35.05
CA LYS A 633 -21.27 -7.24 34.02
C LYS A 633 -21.00 -8.73 33.74
N TYR A 634 -20.84 -9.12 32.47
CA TYR A 634 -20.61 -10.53 32.10
C TYR A 634 -19.14 -10.80 31.80
N TRP A 635 -18.65 -11.99 32.15
CA TRP A 635 -17.32 -12.46 31.79
C TRP A 635 -17.32 -13.95 31.45
N HIS A 636 -16.35 -14.40 30.65
CA HIS A 636 -16.21 -15.81 30.27
C HIS A 636 -14.94 -16.43 30.87
N LEU A 637 -13.78 -16.17 30.28
CA LEU A 637 -12.49 -16.71 30.69
C LEU A 637 -11.66 -15.64 31.41
N VAL A 638 -11.68 -14.41 30.90
CA VAL A 638 -10.87 -13.29 31.40
C VAL A 638 -11.75 -12.26 32.10
N LYS A 639 -11.41 -11.92 33.35
CA LYS A 639 -12.03 -10.81 34.10
C LYS A 639 -11.08 -9.61 34.07
N HIS A 640 -11.43 -8.57 33.33
CA HIS A 640 -10.71 -7.30 33.39
C HIS A 640 -11.18 -6.53 34.63
N HIS A 641 -10.40 -6.57 35.71
CA HIS A 641 -10.59 -5.63 36.81
C HIS A 641 -10.05 -4.26 36.39
N ASP A 642 -10.81 -3.20 36.64
CA ASP A 642 -10.28 -1.83 36.60
C ASP A 642 -9.06 -1.76 37.52
N SER A 643 -7.97 -1.22 36.98
CA SER A 643 -6.64 -1.34 37.55
C SER A 643 -6.51 -0.62 38.90
N ASP A 644 -6.63 -1.35 40.01
CA ASP A 644 -6.02 -0.92 41.27
C ASP A 644 -4.63 -1.53 41.41
N GLY A 645 -3.63 -0.65 41.37
CA GLY A 645 -2.22 -0.99 41.32
C GLY A 645 -1.74 -1.73 42.56
N SER A 646 -1.11 -2.88 42.34
CA SER A 646 -0.20 -3.48 43.30
C SER A 646 1.10 -3.89 42.61
N LYS A 647 2.20 -3.45 43.22
CA LYS A 647 3.58 -3.41 42.72
C LYS A 647 4.26 -4.79 42.57
N GLU A 648 3.48 -5.88 42.46
CA GLU A 648 3.99 -7.25 42.24
C GLU A 648 4.05 -7.65 40.75
N GLY A 649 3.44 -6.87 39.86
CA GLY A 649 3.31 -7.21 38.44
C GLY A 649 4.59 -7.18 37.60
N GLU A 650 5.69 -6.55 38.05
CA GLU A 650 6.82 -6.27 37.15
C GLU A 650 7.70 -7.48 36.83
N ARG A 651 7.82 -8.46 37.75
CA ARG A 651 8.53 -9.73 37.49
C ARG A 651 7.66 -10.76 36.79
N VAL A 652 6.37 -10.81 37.15
CA VAL A 652 5.39 -11.68 36.49
C VAL A 652 5.24 -11.23 35.04
N ASN A 653 5.03 -9.94 34.75
CA ASN A 653 4.88 -9.38 33.40
C ASN A 653 6.04 -9.71 32.42
N LYS A 654 7.27 -9.86 32.90
CA LYS A 654 8.42 -10.22 32.03
C LYS A 654 8.41 -11.69 31.61
N MET A 655 8.30 -12.63 32.54
CA MET A 655 8.16 -14.07 32.21
C MET A 655 6.90 -14.36 31.40
N VAL A 656 5.85 -13.60 31.70
CA VAL A 656 4.56 -13.65 31.06
C VAL A 656 4.63 -13.22 29.58
N SER A 657 5.43 -12.19 29.23
CA SER A 657 5.61 -11.75 27.84
C SER A 657 6.33 -12.76 26.93
N GLU A 658 7.26 -13.57 27.47
CA GLU A 658 8.01 -14.58 26.69
C GLU A 658 7.12 -15.77 26.29
N ILE A 659 6.23 -16.21 27.18
CA ILE A 659 5.24 -17.29 26.93
C ILE A 659 4.20 -16.87 25.89
N TYR A 660 3.91 -15.57 25.78
CA TYR A 660 2.99 -15.05 24.78
C TYR A 660 3.62 -14.95 23.40
N LEU A 661 4.87 -14.51 23.35
CA LEU A 661 5.61 -14.45 22.10
C LEU A 661 5.78 -15.85 21.51
N THR A 662 6.03 -16.88 22.33
CA THR A 662 6.08 -18.26 21.84
C THR A 662 4.73 -18.75 21.29
N ARG A 663 3.59 -18.33 21.86
CA ARG A 663 2.25 -18.66 21.30
C ARG A 663 1.98 -17.96 19.97
N LEU A 664 2.39 -16.70 19.83
CA LEU A 664 2.30 -15.96 18.57
C LEU A 664 3.16 -16.62 17.50
N LEU A 665 4.41 -16.98 17.84
CA LEU A 665 5.34 -17.70 16.96
C LEU A 665 4.82 -19.09 16.60
N ALA A 666 4.22 -19.81 17.55
CA ALA A 666 3.57 -21.11 17.29
C ALA A 666 2.48 -20.97 16.24
N THR A 667 1.55 -20.04 16.49
CA THR A 667 0.42 -19.79 15.60
C THR A 667 0.89 -19.32 14.22
N LYS A 668 1.90 -18.44 14.15
CA LYS A 668 2.53 -18.01 12.90
C LYS A 668 3.17 -19.17 12.15
N GLY A 669 3.98 -19.98 12.82
CA GLY A 669 4.65 -21.14 12.22
C GLY A 669 3.67 -22.16 11.66
N THR A 670 2.55 -22.40 12.35
CA THR A 670 1.47 -23.28 11.87
C THR A 670 0.72 -22.71 10.66
N LEU A 671 0.59 -21.39 10.54
CA LEU A 671 -0.15 -20.76 9.43
C LEU A 671 0.74 -20.33 8.25
N GLN A 672 2.06 -20.38 8.42
CA GLN A 672 3.06 -19.82 7.50
C GLN A 672 2.85 -20.28 6.05
N LYS A 673 2.72 -21.59 5.82
CA LYS A 673 2.57 -22.13 4.47
C LYS A 673 1.33 -21.59 3.75
N PHE A 674 0.20 -21.46 4.44
CA PHE A 674 -1.02 -20.93 3.85
C PHE A 674 -0.89 -19.44 3.49
N VAL A 675 -0.09 -18.69 4.25
CA VAL A 675 0.25 -17.30 3.92
C VAL A 675 1.16 -17.25 2.69
N ASP A 676 2.20 -18.10 2.65
CA ASP A 676 3.13 -18.20 1.52
C ASP A 676 2.40 -18.59 0.23
N ASP A 677 1.60 -19.65 0.27
CA ASP A 677 0.83 -20.15 -0.89
C ASP A 677 -0.10 -19.05 -1.46
N LEU A 678 -0.72 -18.24 -0.58
CA LEU A 678 -1.56 -17.11 -1.00
C LEU A 678 -0.72 -15.99 -1.63
N PHE A 679 0.36 -15.58 -0.99
CA PHE A 679 1.20 -14.47 -1.47
C PHE A 679 1.88 -14.83 -2.78
N GLU A 680 2.39 -16.06 -2.90
CA GLU A 680 2.98 -16.58 -4.13
C GLU A 680 1.95 -16.60 -5.26
N THR A 681 0.72 -17.06 -5.00
CA THR A 681 -0.35 -17.06 -6.01
C THR A 681 -0.69 -15.64 -6.47
N ILE A 682 -0.80 -14.68 -5.54
CA ILE A 682 -1.12 -13.28 -5.87
C ILE A 682 0.01 -12.60 -6.66
N PHE A 683 1.27 -12.82 -6.29
CA PHE A 683 2.45 -12.22 -6.92
C PHE A 683 3.09 -13.11 -7.99
N SER A 684 2.29 -13.97 -8.63
CA SER A 684 2.74 -14.79 -9.76
C SER A 684 2.15 -14.33 -11.08
N THR A 685 2.94 -14.46 -12.14
CA THR A 685 2.53 -14.15 -13.53
C THR A 685 1.98 -15.36 -14.25
N ALA A 686 2.27 -16.57 -13.75
CA ALA A 686 1.75 -17.84 -14.25
C ALA A 686 1.63 -18.84 -13.09
N HIS A 687 0.42 -19.02 -12.53
CA HIS A 687 0.15 -20.04 -11.52
C HIS A 687 -0.59 -21.22 -12.14
N ARG A 688 -0.11 -22.45 -11.98
CA ARG A 688 -0.77 -23.68 -12.49
C ARG A 688 -1.20 -23.63 -13.98
N GLY A 689 -0.48 -22.87 -14.81
CA GLY A 689 -0.77 -22.73 -16.24
C GLY A 689 -1.82 -21.67 -16.62
N SER A 690 -2.39 -20.92 -15.65
CA SER A 690 -3.23 -19.76 -15.95
C SER A 690 -2.38 -18.52 -16.22
N ALA A 691 -2.71 -17.76 -17.28
CA ALA A 691 -2.05 -16.50 -17.59
C ALA A 691 -2.48 -15.38 -16.63
N LEU A 692 -1.61 -14.38 -16.45
CA LEU A 692 -1.92 -13.14 -15.74
C LEU A 692 -3.21 -12.48 -16.31
N PRO A 693 -4.11 -11.97 -15.45
CA PRO A 693 -5.26 -11.19 -15.91
C PRO A 693 -4.86 -9.98 -16.76
N LEU A 694 -5.46 -9.86 -17.94
CA LEU A 694 -5.19 -8.79 -18.90
C LEU A 694 -5.37 -7.39 -18.29
N ALA A 695 -6.35 -7.25 -17.39
CA ALA A 695 -6.62 -6.00 -16.68
C ALA A 695 -5.42 -5.49 -15.87
N ILE A 696 -4.63 -6.38 -15.27
CA ILE A 696 -3.45 -6.00 -14.47
C ILE A 696 -2.37 -5.44 -15.38
N LYS A 697 -2.03 -6.18 -16.45
CA LYS A 697 -1.03 -5.74 -17.44
C LYS A 697 -1.44 -4.42 -18.08
N TYR A 698 -2.68 -4.30 -18.54
CA TYR A 698 -3.19 -3.10 -19.20
C TYR A 698 -3.12 -1.85 -18.32
N MET A 699 -3.53 -1.97 -17.05
CA MET A 699 -3.48 -0.84 -16.11
C MET A 699 -2.05 -0.51 -15.66
N PHE A 700 -1.18 -1.51 -15.53
CA PHE A 700 0.22 -1.29 -15.16
C PHE A 700 1.02 -0.65 -16.30
N ASP A 701 0.77 -1.05 -17.55
CA ASP A 701 1.32 -0.39 -18.73
C ASP A 701 0.85 1.08 -18.80
N PHE A 702 -0.44 1.34 -18.54
CA PHE A 702 -0.94 2.72 -18.45
C PHE A 702 -0.20 3.55 -17.39
N LEU A 703 0.06 3.00 -16.19
CA LEU A 703 0.81 3.71 -15.16
C LEU A 703 2.28 3.94 -15.55
N ASP A 704 2.90 2.98 -16.25
CA ASP A 704 4.25 3.11 -16.79
C ASP A 704 4.32 4.21 -17.85
N ASP A 705 3.37 4.25 -18.79
CA ASP A 705 3.25 5.27 -19.82
C ASP A 705 3.01 6.67 -19.24
N GLN A 706 2.17 6.79 -18.22
CA GLN A 706 1.93 8.06 -17.51
C GLN A 706 3.19 8.54 -16.80
N ALA A 707 3.95 7.65 -16.17
CA ALA A 707 5.22 8.01 -15.54
C ALA A 707 6.24 8.52 -16.57
N LEU A 708 6.35 7.86 -17.72
CA LEU A 708 7.22 8.28 -18.82
C LEU A 708 6.80 9.63 -19.40
N LEU A 709 5.51 9.84 -19.63
CA LEU A 709 4.95 11.08 -20.19
C LEU A 709 5.27 12.30 -19.31
N HIS A 710 5.26 12.14 -18.00
CA HIS A 710 5.61 13.20 -17.04
C HIS A 710 7.11 13.22 -16.64
N GLY A 711 7.98 12.47 -17.35
CA GLY A 711 9.43 12.48 -17.12
C GLY A 711 9.88 11.88 -15.78
N ILE A 712 9.08 11.00 -15.17
CA ILE A 712 9.41 10.34 -13.90
C ILE A 712 10.39 9.20 -14.17
N THR A 713 11.64 9.38 -13.73
CA THR A 713 12.72 8.39 -13.90
C THR A 713 12.97 7.52 -12.67
N ASP A 714 12.37 7.86 -11.51
CA ASP A 714 12.50 7.06 -10.27
C ASP A 714 11.59 5.81 -10.32
N PRO A 715 12.15 4.59 -10.40
CA PRO A 715 11.35 3.35 -10.46
C PRO A 715 10.55 3.10 -9.18
N GLU A 716 10.95 3.66 -8.03
CA GLU A 716 10.21 3.51 -6.78
C GLU A 716 8.86 4.24 -6.82
N VAL A 717 8.73 5.32 -7.60
CA VAL A 717 7.47 6.05 -7.77
C VAL A 717 6.46 5.14 -8.45
N VAL A 718 6.85 4.53 -9.56
CA VAL A 718 6.00 3.64 -10.35
C VAL A 718 5.65 2.38 -9.57
N HIS A 719 6.63 1.80 -8.85
CA HIS A 719 6.37 0.71 -7.91
C HIS A 719 5.29 1.09 -6.89
N THR A 720 5.38 2.30 -6.32
CA THR A 720 4.40 2.79 -5.34
C THR A 720 3.01 2.96 -5.96
N TRP A 721 2.92 3.46 -7.21
CA TRP A 721 1.63 3.59 -7.92
C TRP A 721 0.98 2.22 -8.20
N LYS A 722 1.77 1.24 -8.63
CA LYS A 722 1.31 -0.15 -8.82
C LYS A 722 0.82 -0.77 -7.50
N SER A 723 1.57 -0.62 -6.42
CA SER A 723 1.17 -1.08 -5.09
C SER A 723 -0.10 -0.40 -4.57
N ASN A 724 -0.21 0.93 -4.72
CA ASN A 724 -1.36 1.72 -4.26
C ASN A 724 -2.62 1.50 -5.11
N SER A 725 -2.49 1.09 -6.37
CA SER A 725 -3.64 0.86 -7.27
C SER A 725 -4.29 -0.50 -7.09
N LEU A 726 -3.49 -1.57 -6.93
CA LEU A 726 -4.01 -2.95 -6.93
C LEU A 726 -3.79 -3.67 -5.57
N PRO A 727 -2.56 -4.06 -5.15
CA PRO A 727 -2.35 -4.82 -3.91
C PRO A 727 -2.99 -4.18 -2.67
N LEU A 728 -2.76 -2.88 -2.46
CA LEU A 728 -3.20 -2.20 -1.24
C LEU A 728 -4.70 -1.86 -1.22
N ARG A 729 -5.40 -1.98 -2.36
CA ARG A 729 -6.82 -1.63 -2.51
C ARG A 729 -7.70 -2.85 -2.66
N PHE A 730 -7.30 -3.73 -3.56
CA PHE A 730 -8.05 -4.93 -3.91
C PHE A 730 -7.66 -6.08 -2.98
N TRP A 731 -6.40 -6.51 -3.01
CA TRP A 731 -5.95 -7.71 -2.29
C TRP A 731 -6.02 -7.57 -0.77
N VAL A 732 -5.52 -6.46 -0.22
CA VAL A 732 -5.63 -6.19 1.24
C VAL A 732 -7.09 -6.26 1.70
N ASN A 733 -8.02 -5.72 0.91
CA ASN A 733 -9.43 -5.72 1.26
C ASN A 733 -10.02 -7.14 1.27
N LEU A 734 -9.67 -7.98 0.29
CA LEU A 734 -10.12 -9.37 0.24
C LEU A 734 -9.47 -10.27 1.30
N ILE A 735 -8.18 -10.07 1.61
CA ILE A 735 -7.48 -10.79 2.68
C ILE A 735 -8.13 -10.49 4.04
N LYS A 736 -8.46 -9.23 4.31
CA LYS A 736 -9.16 -8.84 5.54
C LYS A 736 -10.61 -9.32 5.56
N ASN A 737 -11.28 -9.33 4.41
CA ASN A 737 -12.70 -9.62 4.29
C ASN A 737 -12.96 -10.80 3.32
N PRO A 738 -12.56 -12.03 3.67
CA PRO A 738 -12.82 -13.20 2.82
C PRO A 738 -14.32 -13.47 2.67
N ASN A 739 -15.15 -12.99 3.59
CA ASN A 739 -16.62 -13.01 3.50
C ASN A 739 -17.19 -12.12 2.36
N PHE A 740 -16.35 -11.37 1.66
CA PHE A 740 -16.71 -10.69 0.40
C PHE A 740 -16.65 -11.63 -0.80
N VAL A 741 -15.90 -12.73 -0.69
CA VAL A 741 -15.69 -13.71 -1.76
C VAL A 741 -16.46 -14.99 -1.49
N PHE A 742 -16.53 -15.40 -0.22
CA PHE A 742 -17.15 -16.66 0.20
C PHE A 742 -18.35 -16.43 1.10
N ASP A 743 -19.32 -17.33 1.03
CA ASP A 743 -20.44 -17.40 1.97
C ASP A 743 -20.00 -18.05 3.29
N ILE A 744 -19.30 -17.26 4.10
CA ILE A 744 -18.69 -17.66 5.36
C ILE A 744 -18.99 -16.65 6.46
N HIS A 745 -18.96 -17.14 7.70
CA HIS A 745 -18.95 -16.30 8.89
C HIS A 745 -17.54 -16.02 9.37
N LYS A 746 -17.20 -14.74 9.47
CA LYS A 746 -15.93 -14.25 10.01
C LYS A 746 -16.13 -13.75 11.43
N SER A 747 -15.55 -14.43 12.42
CA SER A 747 -15.56 -13.99 13.83
C SER A 747 -14.54 -12.87 14.08
N ASN A 748 -14.73 -12.12 15.18
CA ASN A 748 -13.87 -10.97 15.54
C ASN A 748 -12.40 -11.34 15.73
N ILE A 749 -12.12 -12.54 16.28
CA ILE A 749 -10.75 -13.02 16.44
C ILE A 749 -10.12 -13.40 15.09
N VAL A 750 -10.88 -14.03 14.18
CA VAL A 750 -10.41 -14.34 12.83
C VAL A 750 -10.11 -13.06 12.05
N ASP A 751 -10.98 -12.05 12.15
CA ASP A 751 -10.76 -10.72 11.57
C ASP A 751 -9.46 -10.07 12.06
N SER A 752 -9.18 -10.18 13.36
CA SER A 752 -7.96 -9.67 13.97
C SER A 752 -6.71 -10.38 13.45
N CYS A 753 -6.77 -11.70 13.26
CA CYS A 753 -5.66 -12.49 12.71
C CYS A 753 -5.43 -12.20 11.22
N LEU A 754 -6.49 -12.15 10.41
CA LEU A 754 -6.40 -11.80 8.99
C LEU A 754 -5.91 -10.36 8.78
N SER A 755 -6.22 -9.44 9.71
CA SER A 755 -5.67 -8.09 9.69
C SER A 755 -4.16 -8.05 9.89
N VAL A 756 -3.58 -8.97 10.68
CA VAL A 756 -2.13 -9.12 10.81
C VAL A 756 -1.52 -9.61 9.50
N VAL A 757 -2.11 -10.64 8.86
CA VAL A 757 -1.66 -11.14 7.55
C VAL A 757 -1.75 -10.05 6.47
N ALA A 758 -2.85 -9.31 6.42
CA ALA A 758 -3.01 -8.20 5.50
C ALA A 758 -2.00 -7.09 5.76
N GLN A 759 -1.64 -6.82 7.01
CA GLN A 759 -0.58 -5.86 7.34
C GLN A 759 0.78 -6.31 6.84
N THR A 760 1.12 -7.61 7.00
CA THR A 760 2.34 -8.18 6.43
C THR A 760 2.35 -8.07 4.90
N PHE A 761 1.22 -8.33 4.24
CA PHE A 761 1.07 -8.13 2.78
C PHE A 761 1.26 -6.66 2.36
N MET A 762 0.79 -5.70 3.17
CA MET A 762 1.05 -4.28 2.90
C MET A 762 2.54 -3.93 3.04
N ASP A 763 3.20 -4.49 4.05
CA ASP A 763 4.61 -4.21 4.33
C ASP A 763 5.55 -4.84 3.27
N SER A 764 5.14 -5.94 2.60
CA SER A 764 5.86 -6.51 1.46
C SER A 764 5.77 -5.65 0.20
N CYS A 765 4.71 -4.87 0.02
CA CYS A 765 4.57 -3.93 -1.10
C CYS A 765 5.29 -2.58 -0.90
N SER A 766 5.97 -2.39 0.23
CA SER A 766 6.66 -1.15 0.59
C SER A 766 8.14 -1.19 0.18
N THR A 767 8.62 -0.15 -0.50
CA THR A 767 10.05 0.01 -0.84
C THR A 767 10.93 0.47 0.33
N SER A 768 10.34 1.06 1.38
CA SER A 768 11.12 1.56 2.52
C SER A 768 11.55 0.46 3.49
N ASP A 769 12.84 0.42 3.83
CA ASP A 769 13.34 -0.43 4.92
C ASP A 769 12.89 0.06 6.28
N HIS A 770 12.16 -0.81 6.98
CA HIS A 770 11.67 -0.52 8.32
C HIS A 770 12.76 -0.87 9.33
N ARG A 771 13.23 0.13 10.07
CA ARG A 771 14.10 -0.10 11.25
C ARG A 771 13.25 -0.69 12.36
N LEU A 772 13.40 -1.98 12.59
CA LEU A 772 12.74 -2.66 13.71
C LEU A 772 13.36 -2.20 15.03
N GLY A 773 12.57 -2.15 16.07
CA GLY A 773 12.99 -1.78 17.41
C GLY A 773 12.02 -2.33 18.45
N LYS A 774 12.30 -2.06 19.72
CA LYS A 774 11.45 -2.52 20.83
C LYS A 774 10.02 -1.98 20.77
N ASP A 775 9.83 -0.81 20.17
CA ASP A 775 8.54 -0.15 20.03
C ASP A 775 7.84 -0.47 18.69
N SER A 776 8.41 -1.38 17.88
CA SER A 776 7.77 -1.83 16.65
C SER A 776 6.53 -2.68 16.95
N PRO A 777 5.45 -2.56 16.17
CA PRO A 777 4.27 -3.41 16.34
C PRO A 777 4.63 -4.89 16.26
N SER A 778 4.03 -5.71 17.12
CA SER A 778 4.31 -7.14 17.19
C SER A 778 4.02 -7.89 15.89
N SER A 779 3.04 -7.45 15.10
CA SER A 779 2.79 -7.98 13.75
C SER A 779 3.99 -7.84 12.83
N LYS A 780 4.71 -6.70 12.90
CA LYS A 780 5.91 -6.45 12.09
C LYS A 780 7.11 -7.25 12.59
N LEU A 781 7.25 -7.42 13.91
CA LEU A 781 8.31 -8.25 14.49
C LEU A 781 8.11 -9.73 14.11
N LEU A 782 6.86 -10.19 14.10
CA LEU A 782 6.49 -11.58 13.83
C LEU A 782 6.86 -12.06 12.41
N TYR A 783 6.75 -11.18 11.41
CA TYR A 783 7.06 -11.46 10.00
C TYR A 783 8.33 -10.75 9.50
N ALA A 784 9.14 -10.21 10.41
CA ALA A 784 10.33 -9.42 10.08
C ALA A 784 11.31 -10.12 9.13
N LYS A 785 11.45 -11.44 9.26
CA LYS A 785 12.36 -12.26 8.45
C LYS A 785 11.80 -12.60 7.08
N ASP A 786 10.47 -12.66 6.95
CA ASP A 786 9.79 -13.10 5.72
C ASP A 786 9.55 -11.92 4.76
N ILE A 787 9.35 -10.71 5.30
CA ILE A 787 9.08 -9.48 4.52
C ILE A 787 10.12 -9.23 3.40
N PRO A 788 11.45 -9.35 3.63
CA PRO A 788 12.44 -9.18 2.56
C PRO A 788 12.23 -10.15 1.38
N SER A 789 11.93 -11.43 1.65
CA SER A 789 11.65 -12.40 0.59
C SER A 789 10.37 -12.08 -0.16
N TYR A 790 9.32 -11.64 0.53
CA TYR A 790 8.10 -11.20 -0.14
C TYR A 790 8.30 -9.94 -0.98
N ARG A 791 9.19 -9.02 -0.58
CA ARG A 791 9.55 -7.84 -1.40
C ARG A 791 10.21 -8.25 -2.70
N GLU A 792 11.13 -9.22 -2.66
CA GLU A 792 11.74 -9.77 -3.87
C GLU A 792 10.67 -10.36 -4.82
N TRP A 793 9.63 -11.01 -4.28
CA TRP A 793 8.52 -11.53 -5.08
C TRP A 793 7.72 -10.39 -5.73
N VAL A 794 7.43 -9.31 -5.00
CA VAL A 794 6.71 -8.14 -5.52
C VAL A 794 7.52 -7.42 -6.62
N GLU A 795 8.82 -7.20 -6.38
CA GLU A 795 9.71 -6.59 -7.36
C GLU A 795 9.80 -7.43 -8.63
N ARG A 796 9.97 -8.75 -8.48
CA ARG A 796 9.95 -9.68 -9.60
C ARG A 796 8.61 -9.66 -10.33
N TYR A 797 7.49 -9.68 -9.62
CA TYR A 797 6.16 -9.63 -10.22
C TYR A 797 5.97 -8.40 -11.10
N TYR A 798 6.36 -7.20 -10.63
CA TYR A 798 6.26 -5.98 -11.43
C TYR A 798 7.22 -5.95 -12.61
N ASN A 799 8.44 -6.49 -12.48
CA ASN A 799 9.39 -6.60 -13.58
C ASN A 799 8.88 -7.59 -14.64
N ASP A 800 8.43 -8.78 -14.23
CA ASP A 800 7.89 -9.80 -15.13
C ASP A 800 6.66 -9.27 -15.89
N ILE A 801 5.78 -8.50 -15.25
CA ILE A 801 4.64 -7.84 -15.93
C ILE A 801 5.11 -6.79 -16.93
N ARG A 802 6.09 -5.95 -16.58
CA ARG A 802 6.62 -4.94 -17.50
C ARG A 802 7.19 -5.59 -18.76
N ASP A 803 7.90 -6.70 -18.60
CA ASP A 803 8.58 -7.39 -19.71
C ASP A 803 7.61 -8.21 -20.59
N MET A 804 6.35 -8.39 -20.17
CA MET A 804 5.30 -8.98 -21.02
C MET A 804 4.97 -8.10 -22.23
N PRO A 805 4.56 -8.71 -23.36
CA PRO A 805 4.10 -7.95 -24.52
C PRO A 805 2.92 -7.04 -24.16
N ALA A 806 2.94 -5.83 -24.70
CA ALA A 806 1.84 -4.87 -24.53
C ALA A 806 0.54 -5.45 -25.10
N ILE A 807 -0.57 -5.21 -24.40
CA ILE A 807 -1.90 -5.64 -24.82
C ILE A 807 -2.45 -4.62 -25.82
N SER A 808 -2.93 -5.09 -26.97
CA SER A 808 -3.57 -4.21 -27.94
C SER A 808 -4.91 -3.69 -27.41
N ASP A 809 -5.28 -2.46 -27.74
CA ASP A 809 -6.60 -1.91 -27.37
C ASP A 809 -7.74 -2.76 -27.95
N GLN A 810 -7.53 -3.42 -29.08
CA GLN A 810 -8.52 -4.32 -29.68
C GLN A 810 -8.77 -5.55 -28.80
N ASP A 811 -7.70 -6.20 -28.32
CA ASP A 811 -7.81 -7.39 -27.46
C ASP A 811 -8.41 -7.02 -26.09
N MET A 812 -8.00 -5.88 -25.54
CA MET A 812 -8.55 -5.38 -24.29
C MET A 812 -10.04 -5.07 -24.42
N ASN A 813 -10.45 -4.37 -25.48
CA ASN A 813 -11.86 -4.07 -25.74
C ASN A 813 -12.68 -5.35 -25.95
N ALA A 814 -12.15 -6.34 -26.68
CA ALA A 814 -12.82 -7.63 -26.84
C ALA A 814 -13.08 -8.34 -25.50
N MET A 815 -12.12 -8.31 -24.58
CA MET A 815 -12.29 -8.85 -23.22
C MET A 815 -13.33 -8.04 -22.43
N LEU A 816 -13.25 -6.70 -22.46
CA LEU A 816 -14.19 -5.82 -21.77
C LEU A 816 -15.63 -5.97 -22.29
N ALA A 817 -15.80 -6.17 -23.60
CA ALA A 817 -17.10 -6.43 -24.22
C ALA A 817 -17.71 -7.76 -23.73
N GLU A 818 -16.88 -8.80 -23.62
CA GLU A 818 -17.33 -10.10 -23.13
C GLU A 818 -17.75 -10.04 -21.66
N GLU A 819 -16.93 -9.43 -20.79
CA GLU A 819 -17.27 -9.21 -19.37
C GLU A 819 -18.55 -8.36 -19.22
N SER A 820 -18.71 -7.31 -20.03
CA SER A 820 -19.92 -6.49 -20.05
C SER A 820 -21.16 -7.31 -20.41
N ARG A 821 -21.04 -8.20 -21.41
CA ARG A 821 -22.13 -9.05 -21.90
C ARG A 821 -22.54 -10.10 -20.86
N LEU A 822 -21.56 -10.71 -20.18
CA LEU A 822 -21.80 -11.71 -19.14
C LEU A 822 -22.61 -11.13 -17.97
N HIS A 823 -22.37 -9.87 -17.61
CA HIS A 823 -22.92 -9.27 -16.39
C HIS A 823 -23.93 -8.15 -16.64
N THR A 824 -24.54 -8.07 -17.83
CA THR A 824 -25.49 -7.00 -18.19
C THR A 824 -26.76 -6.97 -17.32
N THR A 825 -27.20 -8.14 -16.82
CA THR A 825 -28.49 -8.27 -16.10
C THR A 825 -28.34 -8.35 -14.58
N GLU A 826 -27.13 -8.17 -14.06
CA GLU A 826 -26.83 -8.34 -12.63
C GLU A 826 -27.39 -7.20 -11.76
N PHE A 827 -27.50 -5.99 -12.33
CA PHE A 827 -27.91 -4.78 -11.61
C PHE A 827 -29.01 -4.00 -12.32
N ASN A 828 -29.88 -3.36 -11.54
CA ASN A 828 -30.87 -2.44 -12.08
C ASN A 828 -30.22 -1.07 -12.36
N THR A 829 -29.85 -0.85 -13.61
CA THR A 829 -29.24 0.40 -14.09
C THR A 829 -30.16 1.62 -13.91
N ASN A 830 -31.48 1.46 -13.98
CA ASN A 830 -32.42 2.57 -13.77
C ASN A 830 -32.40 3.06 -12.31
N CYS A 831 -32.23 2.16 -11.34
CA CYS A 831 -32.05 2.55 -9.94
C CYS A 831 -30.75 3.34 -9.74
N ALA A 832 -29.64 2.87 -10.34
CA ALA A 832 -28.36 3.57 -10.24
C ALA A 832 -28.41 4.95 -10.91
N LEU A 833 -29.02 5.06 -12.10
CA LEU A 833 -29.24 6.32 -12.82
C LEU A 833 -30.10 7.30 -12.03
N HIS A 834 -31.14 6.81 -11.34
CA HIS A 834 -31.98 7.66 -10.52
C HIS A 834 -31.21 8.26 -9.33
N GLU A 835 -30.40 7.45 -8.65
CA GLU A 835 -29.53 7.94 -7.57
C GLU A 835 -28.48 8.93 -8.09
N LEU A 836 -27.86 8.67 -9.25
CA LEU A 836 -26.96 9.63 -9.90
C LEU A 836 -27.66 10.94 -10.29
N TYR A 837 -28.90 10.84 -10.78
CA TYR A 837 -29.70 12.01 -11.11
C TYR A 837 -30.00 12.88 -9.89
N GLN A 838 -30.18 12.31 -8.69
CA GLN A 838 -30.32 13.11 -7.47
C GLN A 838 -29.09 13.98 -7.19
N TYR A 839 -27.88 13.49 -7.50
CA TYR A 839 -26.67 14.31 -7.42
C TYR A 839 -26.66 15.41 -8.50
N ALA A 840 -27.10 15.11 -9.73
CA ALA A 840 -27.24 16.12 -10.78
C ALA A 840 -28.23 17.24 -10.37
N VAL A 841 -29.36 16.89 -9.75
CA VAL A 841 -30.32 17.86 -9.20
C VAL A 841 -29.70 18.67 -8.05
N LYS A 842 -29.02 18.01 -7.11
CA LYS A 842 -28.42 18.64 -5.93
C LYS A 842 -27.37 19.70 -6.29
N TYR A 843 -26.62 19.48 -7.38
CA TYR A 843 -25.55 20.37 -7.85
C TYR A 843 -25.86 21.02 -9.20
N ASN A 844 -27.15 21.17 -9.51
CA ASN A 844 -27.61 21.60 -10.84
C ASN A 844 -27.06 22.97 -11.26
N GLU A 845 -27.04 23.94 -10.33
CA GLU A 845 -26.55 25.29 -10.63
C GLU A 845 -25.07 25.27 -11.05
N GLN A 846 -24.20 24.59 -10.30
CA GLN A 846 -22.78 24.50 -10.64
C GLN A 846 -22.54 23.70 -11.91
N LEU A 847 -23.31 22.61 -12.09
CA LEU A 847 -23.21 21.74 -13.26
C LEU A 847 -23.63 22.48 -14.53
N THR A 848 -24.73 23.24 -14.49
CA THR A 848 -25.20 24.02 -15.64
C THR A 848 -24.17 25.05 -16.06
N VAL A 849 -23.60 25.81 -15.11
CA VAL A 849 -22.52 26.77 -15.39
C VAL A 849 -21.31 26.08 -16.04
N THR A 850 -20.87 24.94 -15.51
CA THR A 850 -19.72 24.21 -16.05
C THR A 850 -20.01 23.66 -17.46
N LEU A 851 -21.25 23.23 -17.72
CA LEU A 851 -21.68 22.78 -19.05
C LEU A 851 -21.81 23.95 -20.04
N GLU A 852 -22.13 25.14 -19.58
CA GLU A 852 -22.19 26.36 -20.40
C GLU A 852 -20.81 26.96 -20.66
N GLU A 853 -19.82 26.74 -19.80
CA GLU A 853 -18.45 27.23 -20.00
C GLU A 853 -17.62 26.34 -20.95
N ASP A 854 -17.87 25.03 -20.98
CA ASP A 854 -17.09 24.09 -21.80
C ASP A 854 -17.49 24.10 -23.30
N GLU A 855 -16.50 24.27 -24.18
CA GLU A 855 -16.72 24.42 -25.63
C GLU A 855 -17.33 23.15 -26.29
N PHE A 856 -16.92 21.95 -25.85
CA PHE A 856 -17.44 20.69 -26.38
C PHE A 856 -18.88 20.46 -25.93
N SER A 857 -19.20 20.83 -24.69
CA SER A 857 -20.54 20.79 -24.13
C SER A 857 -21.50 21.74 -24.86
N GLN A 858 -21.08 22.99 -25.12
CA GLN A 858 -21.87 23.95 -25.90
C GLN A 858 -22.19 23.42 -27.30
N LYS A 859 -21.18 22.88 -28.02
CA LYS A 859 -21.37 22.28 -29.36
C LYS A 859 -22.41 21.16 -29.36
N GLN A 860 -22.48 20.39 -28.28
CA GLN A 860 -23.39 19.26 -28.14
C GLN A 860 -24.72 19.60 -27.45
N ARG A 861 -24.89 20.87 -27.03
CA ARG A 861 -26.06 21.41 -26.30
C ARG A 861 -26.40 20.59 -25.05
N LEU A 862 -25.39 20.23 -24.25
CA LEU A 862 -25.58 19.34 -23.10
C LEU A 862 -26.38 19.99 -21.96
N ALA A 863 -26.17 21.29 -21.68
CA ALA A 863 -26.95 22.04 -20.69
C ALA A 863 -28.46 21.99 -20.99
N PHE A 864 -28.85 22.30 -22.24
CA PHE A 864 -30.25 22.22 -22.69
C PHE A 864 -30.82 20.79 -22.57
N LYS A 865 -30.04 19.75 -22.90
CA LYS A 865 -30.48 18.36 -22.75
C LYS A 865 -30.67 17.99 -21.27
N LEU A 866 -29.84 18.50 -20.36
CA LEU A 866 -30.00 18.30 -18.92
C LEU A 866 -31.28 18.99 -18.41
N GLU A 867 -31.58 20.21 -18.85
CA GLU A 867 -32.84 20.89 -18.54
C GLU A 867 -34.08 20.13 -19.07
N GLN A 868 -33.97 19.55 -20.26
CA GLN A 868 -35.02 18.68 -20.82
C GLN A 868 -35.24 17.44 -19.95
N VAL A 869 -34.16 16.81 -19.47
CA VAL A 869 -34.25 15.70 -18.51
C VAL A 869 -34.95 16.16 -17.23
N HIS A 870 -34.55 17.29 -16.65
CA HIS A 870 -35.18 17.83 -15.45
C HIS A 870 -36.67 18.07 -15.64
N SER A 871 -37.06 18.68 -16.76
CA SER A 871 -38.46 18.97 -17.09
C SER A 871 -39.31 17.70 -17.21
N ILE A 872 -38.78 16.64 -17.82
CA ILE A 872 -39.49 15.36 -17.95
C ILE A 872 -39.56 14.64 -16.60
N MET A 873 -38.45 14.60 -15.87
CA MET A 873 -38.34 13.95 -14.55
C MET A 873 -39.18 14.60 -13.44
N SER A 874 -39.63 15.86 -13.65
CA SER A 874 -40.49 16.60 -12.72
C SER A 874 -41.94 16.75 -13.19
N ALA A 875 -42.22 16.48 -14.47
CA ALA A 875 -43.59 16.40 -15.01
C ALA A 875 -44.27 15.04 -14.78
N GLU A 876 -43.48 13.99 -14.49
CA GLU A 876 -43.88 12.61 -14.16
C GLU A 876 -43.68 12.31 -12.66
#